data_AF-A0A9X3GKI3-F1
#
_entry.id   AF-A0A9X3GKI3-F1
#
_cell.length_a   1.000
_cell.length_b   1.000
_cell.length_c   1.000
_cell.angle_alpha   90.00
_cell.angle_beta   90.00
_cell.angle_gamma   90.00
#
_symmetry.space_group_name_H-M   'P 1'
#
loop_
_entity.id
_entity.type
_entity.pdbx_description
1 polymer ?
#
loop_
_entity_poly.entity_id
_entity_poly.type
_entity_poly.pdbx_seq_one_letter_code
_entity_poly.pdbx_strand_id
1 'polypeptide(L)'
;MQSLFRPSSLFAHRWVRRLAWTVFAVLSIWLLAWSTVPPVLEYQLVHRASAELGRSLSVGRIEFKPWTLELTVHDLSMAGRDGNAAQLAVKRIHVDAELESLWRLAPVVQSLEVDGPVLQLRRAADGRYDIDDILHRFAGKPSNDAASAAADEPVRFAVFNVMVRDGSFDVDDRAAGRSHTLRGLNLSLPFLSNLPSRRDVTVTPSLAFSLNGAAFASQAASTPFAPSRKSEAHVRIQAMDLEPYLPYLPAGLPLRLRKGMLDADLQLQFVQAQSTQFVIHGELRLSGVDLADGAGEPLLTLGQLSVGIDALRPLDKQVQIGTVALQSPHLLARRDAAGRLNLALATSGGVGVDSAANTAEAASEEPSWTASMQHLALRDGTVSWHDAAVAPQAQLRLRDLTVDVDDLVWPMERAAQFKGAMVLQSRSDHAQDRAGAADSGDGSPTTRLVFDGHGTDREVALALTVAEAPLRLAAPYLAQFIEPQLHGQLDASMELRWGERELQVAVPSLTLDRLALVGSGAAAPQGLAQVQRIAVSSAAVDLDRRTLQVERLEIRQPRLAVTRGADQRWMFESWLKPAITAGEPQAQAAAGPDPAPWTGGVAQARVIDGAVRFEDAAQAKPVQLALSGLQLDLQGLSLDGKEPIRTHLSARVGAGPRQPGTIDYRGSVQREPLQTRGRLSMERWPVHALEPYFGDSLNVDILRADAGFKGDIAFVATAQGPEVRVRGDTVLEDVRANSRAAADGQAALERELLNWQSLGMRGIELAIAPGQPLRLAVRETSLSDFYARVIVHETGRVNLQDLVRGDAPEAPADAPVAGAAPVAATADGKAAVATAAASVPAAAPQIRIGPISLVNGTVYFSDRFVKPNYSANLSELTGRLSAFSSASTREQATMAELELRGRAEGTASLEILGQLNPLADPLVLDIKGAVRDLELPALSPYAIKYAGHGIERGKLSVDVAYRVSPDGQLTASNQVVLNQLAFGDKVEGAPNSLPVKLAVALLADRNGVIDIDLPISGSLNDPQFQLGSVIFKVIVNLIGKALTAPFSLLASAFGGDGNELSQIAFAPGSAQLQPQARSALDKVAQALTQRPALRMTVVGTANLEAEREAFKRVRLQALLQAEKRRAQVAAGQAPAAADDATADETATEREERLRQLFARSEIARPRDLAGKPRELSTADMEALLLANMTVDEESMRDLALRRGVAVKDYLASRQLPLERLFLGATRLPDADAAWSPRAELNLGTN
;
A
#
# COMPACT_ATOMS: atom_id res chain seq x y z
N MET A 1 61.67 -23.87 135.83
CA MET A 1 62.82 -24.80 136.00
C MET A 1 62.46 -26.11 135.32
N GLN A 2 63.24 -26.55 134.30
CA GLN A 2 63.47 -27.92 133.79
C GLN A 2 62.25 -28.87 133.59
N SER A 3 62.04 -29.66 132.54
CA SER A 3 62.75 -29.96 131.29
C SER A 3 61.93 -31.03 130.53
N LEU A 4 61.97 -30.96 129.18
CA LEU A 4 61.94 -32.06 128.19
C LEU A 4 60.61 -32.71 127.72
N PHE A 5 60.38 -32.44 126.43
CA PHE A 5 59.55 -33.07 125.38
C PHE A 5 59.30 -34.60 125.44
N ARG A 6 58.06 -34.98 125.10
CA ARG A 6 57.75 -36.14 124.23
C ARG A 6 56.51 -35.84 123.35
N PRO A 7 56.58 -35.98 122.02
CA PRO A 7 55.42 -36.04 121.15
C PRO A 7 55.12 -37.50 120.76
N SER A 8 53.92 -38.02 121.04
CA SER A 8 53.30 -39.12 120.26
C SER A 8 52.01 -39.63 120.92
N SER A 9 50.84 -39.34 120.33
CA SER A 9 49.66 -40.21 120.51
C SER A 9 48.62 -40.13 119.39
N LEU A 10 48.98 -39.69 118.18
CA LEU A 10 48.05 -39.70 117.04
C LEU A 10 48.01 -41.04 116.26
N PHE A 11 48.91 -42.01 116.53
CA PHE A 11 49.04 -43.26 115.77
C PHE A 11 48.50 -44.56 116.44
N ALA A 12 47.79 -44.50 117.57
CA ALA A 12 47.32 -45.70 118.29
C ALA A 12 46.02 -46.33 117.73
N HIS A 13 45.28 -45.63 116.87
CA HIS A 13 44.02 -46.13 116.32
C HIS A 13 44.24 -46.97 115.05
N ARG A 14 43.71 -48.21 115.02
CA ARG A 14 43.74 -49.11 113.84
C ARG A 14 43.18 -48.44 112.59
N TRP A 15 42.21 -47.54 112.77
CA TRP A 15 41.65 -46.72 111.70
C TRP A 15 42.62 -45.65 111.20
N VAL A 16 43.42 -45.01 112.07
CA VAL A 16 44.48 -44.05 111.66
C VAL A 16 45.62 -44.74 110.93
N ARG A 17 46.02 -45.96 111.35
CA ARG A 17 47.07 -46.73 110.65
C ARG A 17 46.59 -47.28 109.31
N ARG A 18 45.33 -47.74 109.22
CA ARG A 18 44.72 -48.09 107.93
C ARG A 18 44.64 -46.86 107.03
N LEU A 19 44.18 -45.72 107.56
CA LEU A 19 44.14 -44.44 106.85
C LEU A 19 45.53 -44.03 106.34
N ALA A 20 46.58 -44.07 107.16
CA ALA A 20 47.94 -43.74 106.75
C ALA A 20 48.48 -44.66 105.64
N TRP A 21 48.24 -45.98 105.72
CA TRP A 21 48.61 -46.92 104.65
C TRP A 21 47.75 -46.73 103.39
N THR A 22 46.47 -46.35 103.53
CA THR A 22 45.63 -46.03 102.35
C THR A 22 46.10 -44.75 101.69
N VAL A 23 46.41 -43.71 102.46
CA VAL A 23 46.96 -42.44 101.98
C VAL A 23 48.33 -42.66 101.32
N PHE A 24 49.21 -43.46 101.92
CA PHE A 24 50.50 -43.80 101.31
C PHE A 24 50.35 -44.62 100.02
N ALA A 25 49.44 -45.60 99.97
CA ALA A 25 49.16 -46.38 98.77
C ALA A 25 48.57 -45.50 97.65
N VAL A 26 47.62 -44.62 97.97
CA VAL A 26 47.05 -43.65 97.03
C VAL A 26 48.12 -42.68 96.52
N LEU A 27 48.97 -42.13 97.40
CA LEU A 27 50.09 -41.26 97.01
C LEU A 27 51.16 -41.99 96.19
N SER A 28 51.43 -43.26 96.47
CA SER A 28 52.37 -44.09 95.71
C SER A 28 51.82 -44.41 94.32
N ILE A 29 50.54 -44.79 94.22
CA ILE A 29 49.84 -45.00 92.94
C ILE A 29 49.77 -43.69 92.15
N TRP A 30 49.53 -42.56 92.82
CA TRP A 30 49.52 -41.23 92.21
C TRP A 30 50.89 -40.85 91.65
N LEU A 31 51.97 -40.97 92.44
CA LEU A 31 53.33 -40.66 92.00
C LEU A 31 53.77 -41.59 90.86
N LEU A 32 53.40 -42.86 90.95
CA LEU A 32 53.65 -43.85 89.89
C LEU A 32 52.89 -43.47 88.61
N ALA A 33 51.60 -43.16 88.68
CA ALA A 33 50.81 -42.76 87.51
C ALA A 33 51.33 -41.44 86.90
N TRP A 34 51.66 -40.43 87.71
CA TRP A 34 52.22 -39.17 87.25
C TRP A 34 53.58 -39.34 86.54
N SER A 35 54.46 -40.21 87.05
CA SER A 35 55.79 -40.42 86.48
C SER A 35 55.84 -41.44 85.33
N THR A 36 54.93 -42.42 85.30
CA THR A 36 54.95 -43.53 84.32
C THR A 36 54.02 -43.32 83.14
N VAL A 37 52.86 -42.68 83.34
CA VAL A 37 51.88 -42.49 82.26
C VAL A 37 52.45 -41.64 81.12
N PRO A 38 53.05 -40.45 81.34
CA PRO A 38 53.57 -39.64 80.23
C PRO A 38 54.60 -40.36 79.33
N PRO A 39 55.69 -40.96 79.85
CA PRO A 39 56.70 -41.60 78.99
C PRO A 39 56.19 -42.91 78.36
N VAL A 40 55.34 -43.68 79.04
CA VAL A 40 54.74 -44.89 78.47
C VAL A 40 53.77 -44.51 77.35
N LEU A 41 52.97 -43.47 77.55
CA LEU A 41 52.01 -43.01 76.55
C LEU A 41 52.73 -42.39 75.35
N GLU A 42 53.82 -41.64 75.55
CA GLU A 42 54.67 -41.11 74.48
C GLU A 42 55.23 -42.25 73.63
N TYR A 43 55.84 -43.26 74.27
CA TYR A 43 56.35 -44.43 73.57
C TYR A 43 55.26 -45.22 72.85
N GLN A 44 54.10 -45.45 73.48
CA GLN A 44 53.00 -46.19 72.86
C GLN A 44 52.35 -45.42 71.71
N LEU A 45 52.12 -44.11 71.84
CA LEU A 45 51.59 -43.28 70.77
C LEU A 45 52.56 -43.25 69.60
N VAL A 46 53.84 -42.97 69.83
CA VAL A 46 54.83 -42.93 68.75
C VAL A 46 55.02 -44.31 68.13
N HIS A 47 55.22 -45.39 68.91
CA HIS A 47 55.59 -46.68 68.34
C HIS A 47 54.39 -47.47 67.80
N ARG A 48 53.30 -47.62 68.58
CA ARG A 48 52.13 -48.38 68.14
C ARG A 48 51.29 -47.62 67.14
N ALA A 49 51.02 -46.32 67.36
CA ALA A 49 50.23 -45.58 66.39
C ALA A 49 51.00 -45.42 65.07
N SER A 50 52.32 -45.23 65.07
CA SER A 50 53.08 -45.24 63.80
C SER A 50 53.02 -46.58 63.07
N ALA A 51 53.03 -47.70 63.80
CA ALA A 51 52.93 -49.04 63.21
C ALA A 51 51.55 -49.30 62.59
N GLU A 52 50.48 -48.92 63.29
CA GLU A 52 49.09 -49.08 62.84
C GLU A 52 48.75 -48.10 61.70
N LEU A 53 49.17 -46.83 61.81
CA LEU A 53 48.95 -45.79 60.80
C LEU A 53 49.85 -45.96 59.57
N GLY A 54 51.02 -46.61 59.70
CA GLY A 54 52.01 -46.72 58.63
C GLY A 54 52.72 -45.38 58.30
N ARG A 55 52.70 -44.41 59.22
CA ARG A 55 53.32 -43.09 59.12
C ARG A 55 54.13 -42.80 60.38
N SER A 56 55.20 -42.01 60.31
CA SER A 56 55.90 -41.58 61.52
C SER A 56 55.08 -40.53 62.28
N LEU A 57 54.77 -40.85 63.53
CA LEU A 57 54.15 -39.96 64.49
C LEU A 57 55.22 -39.37 65.42
N SER A 58 55.10 -38.08 65.71
CA SER A 58 55.93 -37.36 66.67
C SER A 58 55.02 -36.63 67.66
N VAL A 59 55.49 -36.50 68.91
CA VAL A 59 54.78 -35.83 70.01
C VAL A 59 55.79 -34.93 70.71
N GLY A 60 55.43 -33.69 71.05
CA GLY A 60 56.34 -32.76 71.74
C GLY A 60 56.39 -32.98 73.25
N ARG A 61 55.24 -32.89 73.93
CA ARG A 61 55.14 -33.06 75.39
C ARG A 61 53.81 -33.69 75.78
N ILE A 62 53.84 -34.62 76.74
CA ILE A 62 52.64 -35.17 77.37
C ILE A 62 52.61 -34.78 78.84
N GLU A 63 51.49 -34.23 79.29
CA GLU A 63 51.21 -33.93 80.69
C GLU A 63 50.04 -34.80 81.17
N PHE A 64 50.18 -35.44 82.33
CA PHE A 64 49.10 -36.20 82.95
C PHE A 64 48.96 -35.80 84.42
N LYS A 65 47.75 -35.45 84.87
CA LYS A 65 47.44 -35.12 86.28
C LYS A 65 46.58 -36.23 86.87
N PRO A 66 47.12 -37.18 87.65
CA PRO A 66 46.37 -38.37 88.04
C PRO A 66 45.20 -38.13 89.01
N TRP A 67 45.20 -37.01 89.76
CA TRP A 67 44.13 -36.68 90.70
C TRP A 67 42.86 -36.18 89.99
N THR A 68 43.03 -35.41 88.93
CA THR A 68 41.93 -34.91 88.09
C THR A 68 41.74 -35.76 86.83
N LEU A 69 42.63 -36.72 86.57
CA LEU A 69 42.70 -37.54 85.35
C LEU A 69 42.77 -36.71 84.05
N GLU A 70 43.34 -35.51 84.12
CA GLU A 70 43.60 -34.68 82.94
C GLU A 70 44.82 -35.19 82.16
N LEU A 71 44.68 -35.36 80.86
CA LEU A 71 45.74 -35.70 79.92
C LEU A 71 45.87 -34.59 78.87
N THR A 72 47.05 -34.00 78.72
CA THR A 72 47.33 -33.00 77.68
C THR A 72 48.49 -33.45 76.80
N VAL A 73 48.29 -33.49 75.49
CA VAL A 73 49.30 -33.84 74.47
C VAL A 73 49.60 -32.58 73.65
N HIS A 74 50.86 -32.16 73.60
CA HIS A 74 51.33 -31.01 72.86
C HIS A 74 52.11 -31.42 71.61
N ASP A 75 51.94 -30.63 70.54
CA ASP A 75 52.69 -30.72 69.28
C ASP A 75 52.72 -32.12 68.67
N LEU A 76 51.53 -32.72 68.53
CA LEU A 76 51.35 -34.00 67.84
C LEU A 76 51.49 -33.77 66.32
N SER A 77 52.39 -34.48 65.65
CA SER A 77 52.56 -34.37 64.20
C SER A 77 52.78 -35.74 63.55
N MET A 78 52.04 -36.01 62.48
CA MET A 78 52.12 -37.20 61.63
C MET A 78 52.72 -36.81 60.28
N ALA A 79 53.80 -37.47 59.87
CA ALA A 79 54.39 -37.25 58.55
C ALA A 79 53.45 -37.75 57.44
N GLY A 80 53.51 -37.11 56.27
CA GLY A 80 52.87 -37.59 55.06
C GLY A 80 53.63 -38.75 54.41
N ARG A 81 53.05 -39.28 53.33
CA ARG A 81 53.60 -40.42 52.59
C ARG A 81 55.04 -40.22 52.10
N ASP A 82 55.35 -39.00 51.71
CA ASP A 82 56.65 -38.61 51.15
C ASP A 82 57.67 -38.20 52.24
N GLY A 83 57.29 -38.25 53.53
CA GLY A 83 58.16 -37.95 54.67
C GLY A 83 58.56 -36.47 54.87
N ASN A 84 58.38 -35.61 53.87
CA ASN A 84 58.88 -34.22 53.90
C ASN A 84 57.92 -33.18 54.51
N ALA A 85 56.60 -33.45 54.55
CA ALA A 85 55.59 -32.53 55.08
C ALA A 85 54.68 -33.25 56.08
N ALA A 86 54.19 -32.51 57.09
CA ALA A 86 53.23 -33.03 58.05
C ALA A 86 51.85 -33.20 57.39
N GLN A 87 51.31 -34.41 57.43
CA GLN A 87 49.96 -34.73 56.92
C GLN A 87 48.90 -34.37 57.96
N LEU A 88 49.17 -34.55 59.25
CA LEU A 88 48.34 -34.07 60.35
C LEU A 88 49.25 -33.43 61.41
N ALA A 89 48.91 -32.24 61.91
CA ALA A 89 49.57 -31.62 63.05
C ALA A 89 48.53 -31.06 64.02
N VAL A 90 48.75 -31.17 65.32
CA VAL A 90 47.83 -30.68 66.37
C VAL A 90 48.66 -30.03 67.47
N LYS A 91 48.35 -28.77 67.81
CA LYS A 91 49.12 -28.01 68.82
C LYS A 91 48.88 -28.53 70.23
N ARG A 92 47.62 -28.81 70.57
CA ARG A 92 47.22 -29.30 71.90
C ARG A 92 46.00 -30.21 71.80
N ILE A 93 46.04 -31.37 72.43
CA ILE A 93 44.88 -32.23 72.72
C ILE A 93 44.76 -32.32 74.23
N HIS A 94 43.65 -31.86 74.80
CA HIS A 94 43.37 -31.92 76.23
C HIS A 94 42.16 -32.83 76.46
N VAL A 95 42.31 -33.81 77.34
CA VAL A 95 41.26 -34.76 77.73
C VAL A 95 41.12 -34.72 79.24
N ASP A 96 39.95 -34.37 79.73
CA ASP A 96 39.62 -34.39 81.16
C ASP A 96 38.68 -35.56 81.43
N ALA A 97 39.18 -36.62 82.07
CA ALA A 97 38.40 -37.83 82.34
C ALA A 97 37.84 -37.83 83.77
N GLU A 98 36.61 -38.30 83.99
CA GLU A 98 36.06 -38.37 85.34
C GLU A 98 36.47 -39.67 86.05
N LEU A 99 36.81 -39.57 87.35
CA LEU A 99 37.03 -40.73 88.23
C LEU A 99 35.81 -41.67 88.26
N GLU A 100 34.62 -41.15 87.99
CA GLU A 100 33.37 -41.91 87.86
C GLU A 100 33.45 -42.99 86.76
N SER A 101 34.30 -42.80 85.74
CA SER A 101 34.56 -43.80 84.68
C SER A 101 35.02 -45.15 85.24
N LEU A 102 35.82 -45.12 86.33
CA LEU A 102 36.36 -46.32 86.97
C LEU A 102 35.28 -47.08 87.78
N TRP A 103 34.25 -46.38 88.27
CA TRP A 103 33.14 -46.97 89.03
C TRP A 103 32.02 -47.47 88.11
N ARG A 104 31.78 -46.78 86.99
CA ARG A 104 30.74 -47.12 86.01
C ARG A 104 31.18 -48.10 84.93
N LEU A 105 32.47 -48.45 84.87
CA LEU A 105 33.06 -49.26 83.80
C LEU A 105 32.70 -48.74 82.39
N ALA A 106 32.59 -47.42 82.28
CA ALA A 106 32.17 -46.72 81.08
C ALA A 106 33.03 -45.45 80.94
N PRO A 107 33.51 -45.09 79.74
CA PRO A 107 34.27 -43.86 79.56
C PRO A 107 33.36 -42.64 79.78
N VAL A 108 33.70 -41.85 80.81
CA VAL A 108 33.10 -40.55 81.12
C VAL A 108 34.19 -39.47 81.00
N VAL A 109 34.06 -38.62 79.99
CA VAL A 109 35.03 -37.54 79.69
C VAL A 109 34.34 -36.20 79.88
N GLN A 110 34.85 -35.35 80.77
CA GLN A 110 34.28 -34.04 81.12
C GLN A 110 34.62 -32.94 80.09
N SER A 111 35.78 -33.02 79.45
CA SER A 111 36.12 -32.15 78.32
C SER A 111 37.10 -32.84 77.36
N LEU A 112 36.95 -32.57 76.06
CA LEU A 112 37.88 -32.98 75.01
C LEU A 112 38.15 -31.77 74.14
N GLU A 113 39.27 -31.08 74.36
CA GLU A 113 39.68 -29.91 73.58
C GLU A 113 40.80 -30.28 72.59
N VAL A 114 40.66 -29.86 71.32
CA VAL A 114 41.67 -30.02 70.28
C VAL A 114 41.98 -28.65 69.67
N ASP A 115 43.15 -28.11 69.94
CA ASP A 115 43.55 -26.78 69.47
C ASP A 115 44.50 -26.86 68.27
N GLY A 116 44.20 -26.06 67.26
CA GLY A 116 44.98 -25.88 66.04
C GLY A 116 45.28 -27.15 65.26
N PRO A 117 44.30 -28.06 64.99
CA PRO A 117 44.54 -29.20 64.11
C PRO A 117 44.71 -28.74 62.65
N VAL A 118 45.81 -29.14 62.01
CA VAL A 118 46.14 -28.89 60.61
C VAL A 118 46.17 -30.22 59.87
N LEU A 119 45.32 -30.41 58.87
CA LEU A 119 45.28 -31.63 58.05
C LEU A 119 45.50 -31.28 56.57
N GLN A 120 46.38 -32.03 55.90
CA GLN A 120 46.63 -31.92 54.46
C GLN A 120 46.22 -33.21 53.76
N LEU A 121 45.39 -33.11 52.73
CA LEU A 121 44.87 -34.22 51.95
C LEU A 121 45.17 -33.98 50.47
N ARG A 122 45.63 -35.01 49.76
CA ARG A 122 45.85 -34.94 48.31
C ARG A 122 45.08 -36.04 47.59
N ARG A 123 44.35 -35.68 46.54
CA ARG A 123 43.70 -36.61 45.62
C ARG A 123 44.47 -36.65 44.31
N ALA A 124 44.97 -37.82 43.95
CA ALA A 124 45.71 -38.06 42.72
C ALA A 124 44.78 -38.06 41.49
N ALA A 125 45.36 -37.95 40.30
CA ALA A 125 44.61 -37.89 39.03
C ALA A 125 43.80 -39.16 38.73
N ASP A 126 44.15 -40.29 39.33
CA ASP A 126 43.40 -41.56 39.26
C ASP A 126 42.26 -41.64 40.28
N GLY A 127 42.00 -40.55 41.03
CA GLY A 127 40.90 -40.41 41.96
C GLY A 127 41.17 -40.91 43.38
N ARG A 128 42.34 -41.52 43.65
CA ARG A 128 42.75 -42.03 44.97
C ARG A 128 43.30 -40.94 45.88
N TYR A 129 43.12 -41.08 47.19
CA TYR A 129 43.65 -40.17 48.20
C TYR A 129 44.98 -40.67 48.77
N ASP A 130 45.83 -39.74 49.22
CA ASP A 130 47.10 -40.02 49.92
C ASP A 130 46.95 -40.57 51.36
N ILE A 131 45.70 -40.82 51.77
CA ILE A 131 45.31 -41.53 53.00
C ILE A 131 44.60 -42.87 52.73
N ASP A 132 44.33 -43.25 51.47
CA ASP A 132 43.59 -44.50 51.17
C ASP A 132 44.31 -45.73 51.73
N ASP A 133 45.66 -45.69 51.79
CA ASP A 133 46.49 -46.71 52.42
C ASP A 133 46.22 -46.85 53.93
N ILE A 134 46.00 -45.72 54.61
CA ILE A 134 45.61 -45.69 56.03
C ILE A 134 44.18 -46.23 56.17
N LEU A 135 43.24 -45.73 55.38
CA LEU A 135 41.84 -46.14 55.44
C LEU A 135 41.67 -47.65 55.18
N HIS A 136 42.38 -48.22 54.21
CA HIS A 136 42.35 -49.66 53.94
C HIS A 136 42.92 -50.51 55.08
N ARG A 137 43.95 -50.03 55.79
CA ARG A 137 44.51 -50.73 56.97
C ARG A 137 43.48 -50.83 58.09
N PHE A 138 42.66 -49.79 58.27
CA PHE A 138 41.58 -49.79 59.27
C PHE A 138 40.29 -50.46 58.77
N ALA A 139 40.02 -50.49 57.47
CA ALA A 139 38.86 -51.16 56.89
C ALA A 139 39.00 -52.70 56.85
N GLY A 140 40.23 -53.22 56.92
CA GLY A 140 40.53 -54.65 56.83
C GLY A 140 40.45 -55.41 58.15
N LYS A 141 39.25 -55.55 58.73
CA LYS A 141 38.84 -56.70 59.57
C LYS A 141 37.30 -56.74 59.61
N PRO A 142 36.63 -57.42 58.66
CA PRO A 142 35.25 -57.76 58.85
C PRO A 142 35.17 -58.75 60.03
N SER A 143 34.51 -58.36 61.12
CA SER A 143 33.96 -59.33 62.06
C SER A 143 32.86 -60.08 61.31
N ASN A 144 33.23 -61.21 60.72
CA ASN A 144 32.30 -62.11 60.07
C ASN A 144 31.58 -62.93 61.15
N ASP A 145 30.70 -62.28 61.91
CA ASP A 145 29.74 -62.90 62.82
C ASP A 145 28.44 -62.08 62.81
N ALA A 146 27.75 -62.07 61.66
CA ALA A 146 26.41 -61.50 61.53
C ALA A 146 25.31 -62.31 62.25
N ALA A 147 25.69 -63.25 63.13
CA ALA A 147 24.77 -64.06 63.93
C ALA A 147 24.81 -63.75 65.45
N SER A 148 25.56 -62.73 65.90
CA SER A 148 25.54 -62.27 67.32
C SER A 148 25.07 -60.82 67.52
N ALA A 149 24.51 -60.16 66.51
CA ALA A 149 23.96 -58.80 66.63
C ALA A 149 22.58 -58.73 67.31
N ALA A 150 22.16 -59.79 68.00
CA ALA A 150 20.98 -59.80 68.85
C ALA A 150 21.43 -60.19 70.27
N ALA A 151 21.73 -59.17 71.09
CA ALA A 151 21.95 -59.18 72.55
C ALA A 151 23.28 -58.58 73.07
N ASP A 152 23.93 -57.67 72.34
CA ASP A 152 24.90 -56.75 72.95
C ASP A 152 24.25 -55.37 73.18
N GLU A 153 24.13 -54.95 74.44
CA GLU A 153 23.78 -53.57 74.77
C GLU A 153 24.85 -52.62 74.20
N PRO A 154 24.47 -51.46 73.62
CA PRO A 154 25.46 -50.50 73.13
C PRO A 154 26.38 -50.06 74.27
N VAL A 155 27.68 -50.00 73.98
CA VAL A 155 28.71 -49.51 74.92
C VAL A 155 28.26 -48.17 75.48
N ARG A 156 28.12 -48.10 76.81
CA ARG A 156 27.63 -46.90 77.51
C ARG A 156 28.76 -45.88 77.63
N PHE A 157 28.50 -44.62 77.30
CA PHE A 157 29.49 -43.54 77.39
C PHE A 157 28.83 -42.18 77.69
N ALA A 158 29.64 -41.24 78.20
CA ALA A 158 29.28 -39.84 78.32
C ALA A 158 30.49 -38.96 78.02
N VAL A 159 30.37 -38.05 77.04
CA VAL A 159 31.41 -37.07 76.72
C VAL A 159 30.78 -35.69 76.82
N PHE A 160 31.36 -34.84 77.65
CA PHE A 160 30.98 -33.44 77.83
C PHE A 160 32.02 -32.55 77.13
N ASN A 161 31.57 -31.38 76.67
CA ASN A 161 32.42 -30.29 76.16
C ASN A 161 33.51 -30.76 75.17
N VAL A 162 33.10 -31.32 74.03
CA VAL A 162 34.03 -31.56 72.92
C VAL A 162 34.23 -30.25 72.17
N MET A 163 35.45 -29.74 72.13
CA MET A 163 35.81 -28.49 71.46
C MET A 163 36.96 -28.70 70.48
N VAL A 164 36.84 -28.15 69.28
CA VAL A 164 37.95 -27.97 68.35
C VAL A 164 38.11 -26.48 68.10
N ARG A 165 39.32 -25.92 68.23
CA ARG A 165 39.59 -24.49 68.04
C ARG A 165 40.64 -24.26 66.97
N ASP A 166 40.44 -23.25 66.13
CA ASP A 166 41.39 -22.77 65.12
C ASP A 166 41.97 -23.86 64.19
N GLY A 167 41.16 -24.84 63.80
CA GLY A 167 41.62 -25.88 62.87
C GLY A 167 41.73 -25.41 61.42
N SER A 168 42.55 -26.09 60.63
CA SER A 168 42.73 -25.85 59.21
C SER A 168 42.85 -27.15 58.42
N PHE A 169 42.28 -27.18 57.22
CA PHE A 169 42.30 -28.35 56.36
C PHE A 169 42.56 -27.93 54.91
N ASP A 170 43.54 -28.55 54.26
CA ASP A 170 43.92 -28.29 52.86
C ASP A 170 43.71 -29.53 52.01
N VAL A 171 43.01 -29.38 50.90
CA VAL A 171 42.79 -30.44 49.90
C VAL A 171 43.40 -30.01 48.57
N ASP A 172 44.32 -30.80 48.04
CA ASP A 172 44.84 -30.68 46.67
C ASP A 172 44.20 -31.79 45.81
N ASP A 173 43.16 -31.46 45.03
CA ASP A 173 42.48 -32.40 44.14
C ASP A 173 42.98 -32.25 42.71
N ARG A 174 43.93 -33.13 42.33
CA ARG A 174 44.50 -33.14 40.98
C ARG A 174 43.59 -33.80 39.94
N ALA A 175 42.62 -34.62 40.36
CA ALA A 175 41.64 -35.18 39.43
C ALA A 175 40.66 -34.09 38.94
N ALA A 176 40.26 -33.18 39.82
CA ALA A 176 39.45 -32.01 39.48
C ALA A 176 40.27 -30.79 39.04
N GLY A 177 41.59 -30.79 39.27
CA GLY A 177 42.49 -29.66 38.98
C GLY A 177 42.23 -28.45 39.90
N ARG A 178 41.79 -28.68 41.15
CA ARG A 178 41.37 -27.66 42.10
C ARG A 178 41.98 -27.91 43.48
N SER A 179 42.16 -26.83 44.26
CA SER A 179 42.56 -26.93 45.67
C SER A 179 41.54 -26.21 46.54
N HIS A 180 41.22 -26.82 47.69
CA HIS A 180 40.31 -26.26 48.68
C HIS A 180 41.02 -26.06 50.01
N THR A 181 40.77 -24.91 50.64
CA THR A 181 41.37 -24.53 51.91
C THR A 181 40.27 -24.21 52.91
N LEU A 182 40.35 -24.80 54.09
CA LEU A 182 39.47 -24.55 55.23
C LEU A 182 40.33 -23.96 56.35
N ARG A 183 39.88 -22.85 56.93
CA ARG A 183 40.58 -22.14 58.01
C ARG A 183 39.61 -21.81 59.15
N GLY A 184 40.13 -21.65 60.36
CA GLY A 184 39.35 -21.22 61.52
C GLY A 184 38.25 -22.22 61.94
N LEU A 185 38.50 -23.53 61.83
CA LEU A 185 37.57 -24.57 62.25
C LEU A 185 37.33 -24.53 63.76
N ASN A 186 36.12 -24.15 64.13
CA ASN A 186 35.63 -24.12 65.50
C ASN A 186 34.43 -25.05 65.64
N LEU A 187 34.59 -26.15 66.38
CA LEU A 187 33.51 -27.09 66.72
C LEU A 187 33.28 -27.02 68.23
N SER A 188 32.03 -26.89 68.66
CA SER A 188 31.64 -26.99 70.06
C SER A 188 30.46 -27.95 70.18
N LEU A 189 30.63 -29.01 70.96
CA LEU A 189 29.62 -30.03 71.21
C LEU A 189 29.51 -30.22 72.73
N PRO A 190 28.48 -29.62 73.36
CA PRO A 190 28.43 -29.50 74.82
C PRO A 190 28.23 -30.84 75.54
N PHE A 191 27.50 -31.79 74.94
CA PHE A 191 27.23 -33.09 75.58
C PHE A 191 26.84 -34.19 74.57
N LEU A 192 27.31 -35.41 74.80
CA LEU A 192 26.93 -36.65 74.14
C LEU A 192 26.83 -37.76 75.20
N SER A 193 25.66 -38.37 75.41
CA SER A 193 25.56 -39.57 76.25
C SER A 193 24.38 -40.47 75.88
N ASN A 194 24.62 -41.77 75.90
CA ASN A 194 23.59 -42.81 75.73
C ASN A 194 23.09 -43.41 77.08
N LEU A 195 23.44 -42.78 78.22
CA LEU A 195 23.03 -43.22 79.56
C LEU A 195 21.51 -43.08 79.78
N PRO A 196 20.79 -44.10 80.33
CA PRO A 196 19.33 -44.09 80.49
C PRO A 196 18.72 -42.87 81.20
N SER A 197 19.41 -42.27 82.18
CA SER A 197 18.91 -41.12 82.95
C SER A 197 19.11 -39.75 82.29
N ARG A 198 19.76 -39.69 81.11
CA ARG A 198 20.11 -38.43 80.43
C ARG A 198 19.77 -38.43 78.93
N ARG A 199 18.82 -39.27 78.50
CA ARG A 199 18.43 -39.45 77.08
C ARG A 199 17.59 -38.31 76.50
N ASP A 200 16.89 -37.55 77.35
CA ASP A 200 15.97 -36.48 76.93
C ASP A 200 16.58 -35.07 77.01
N VAL A 201 17.91 -34.94 77.08
CA VAL A 201 18.59 -33.64 77.16
C VAL A 201 18.78 -33.05 75.76
N THR A 202 18.33 -31.82 75.55
CA THR A 202 18.62 -31.05 74.34
C THR A 202 20.07 -30.57 74.34
N VAL A 203 20.80 -30.91 73.28
CA VAL A 203 22.20 -30.50 73.09
C VAL A 203 22.30 -29.49 71.95
N THR A 204 23.13 -28.46 72.13
CA THR A 204 23.28 -27.38 71.15
C THR A 204 24.65 -27.33 70.48
N PRO A 205 24.96 -28.22 69.52
CA PRO A 205 26.25 -28.18 68.83
C PRO A 205 26.37 -26.95 67.91
N SER A 206 27.59 -26.41 67.79
CA SER A 206 27.91 -25.36 66.84
C SER A 206 29.18 -25.68 66.05
N LEU A 207 29.20 -25.33 64.77
CA LEU A 207 30.32 -25.53 63.85
C LEU A 207 30.53 -24.25 63.03
N ALA A 208 31.73 -23.68 63.02
CA ALA A 208 32.06 -22.53 62.18
C ALA A 208 33.46 -22.69 61.54
N PHE A 209 33.61 -22.25 60.30
CA PHE A 209 34.88 -22.23 59.57
C PHE A 209 34.80 -21.31 58.34
N SER A 210 35.93 -20.94 57.75
CA SER A 210 35.98 -20.33 56.42
C SER A 210 36.50 -21.33 55.38
N LEU A 211 35.71 -21.65 54.36
CA LEU A 211 36.05 -22.56 53.27
C LEU A 211 36.28 -21.76 51.99
N ASN A 212 37.50 -21.77 51.45
CA ASN A 212 37.91 -20.98 50.28
C ASN A 212 37.59 -19.48 50.42
N GLY A 213 37.65 -18.96 51.66
CA GLY A 213 37.27 -17.58 51.98
C GLY A 213 35.79 -17.38 52.34
N ALA A 214 34.90 -18.33 52.02
CA ALA A 214 33.48 -18.27 52.34
C ALA A 214 33.23 -18.64 53.81
N ALA A 215 32.43 -17.85 54.54
CA ALA A 215 32.14 -18.13 55.94
C ALA A 215 30.99 -19.13 56.08
N PHE A 216 31.23 -20.23 56.80
CA PHE A 216 30.24 -21.23 57.18
C PHE A 216 30.02 -21.16 58.69
N ALA A 217 28.76 -21.15 59.11
CA ALA A 217 28.37 -21.30 60.50
C ALA A 217 27.13 -22.19 60.61
N SER A 218 27.10 -23.09 61.57
CA SER A 218 25.94 -23.90 61.91
C SER A 218 25.75 -23.97 63.41
N GLN A 219 24.50 -23.90 63.86
CA GLN A 219 24.09 -24.14 65.24
C GLN A 219 22.89 -25.09 65.19
N ALA A 220 22.91 -26.17 65.95
CA ALA A 220 21.75 -27.06 66.04
C ALA A 220 21.29 -27.22 67.48
N ALA A 221 20.06 -27.68 67.68
CA ALA A 221 19.46 -28.13 68.92
C ALA A 221 18.88 -29.52 68.66
N SER A 222 19.39 -30.56 69.33
CA SER A 222 19.04 -31.95 69.05
C SER A 222 18.77 -32.77 70.31
N THR A 223 17.88 -33.76 70.23
CA THR A 223 17.65 -34.82 71.23
C THR A 223 18.06 -36.19 70.68
N PRO A 224 19.37 -36.44 70.42
CA PRO A 224 19.83 -37.57 69.62
C PRO A 224 19.54 -38.96 70.22
N PHE A 225 19.29 -39.04 71.54
CA PHE A 225 19.07 -40.29 72.26
C PHE A 225 17.64 -40.45 72.82
N ALA A 226 16.75 -39.48 72.58
CA ALA A 226 15.35 -39.56 72.99
C ALA A 226 14.56 -40.53 72.08
N PRO A 227 13.42 -41.11 72.54
CA PRO A 227 12.58 -41.99 71.73
C PRO A 227 12.03 -41.32 70.46
N SER A 228 11.67 -40.03 70.55
CA SER A 228 11.41 -39.17 69.39
C SER A 228 12.60 -38.25 69.17
N ARG A 229 13.41 -38.53 68.15
CA ARG A 229 14.61 -37.73 67.88
C ARG A 229 14.18 -36.48 67.14
N LYS A 230 14.38 -35.32 67.76
CA LYS A 230 14.11 -34.01 67.16
C LYS A 230 15.44 -33.29 67.01
N SER A 231 15.68 -32.72 65.84
CA SER A 231 16.86 -31.89 65.57
C SER A 231 16.43 -30.67 64.78
N GLU A 232 16.79 -29.49 65.26
CA GLU A 232 16.66 -28.23 64.55
C GLU A 232 18.05 -27.67 64.31
N ALA A 233 18.40 -27.27 63.09
CA ALA A 233 19.71 -26.73 62.77
C ALA A 233 19.60 -25.47 61.92
N HIS A 234 20.25 -24.39 62.35
CA HIS A 234 20.46 -23.18 61.60
C HIS A 234 21.81 -23.28 60.90
N VAL A 235 21.84 -23.11 59.57
CA VAL A 235 23.03 -23.15 58.73
C VAL A 235 23.12 -21.85 57.96
N ARG A 236 24.26 -21.15 58.07
CA ARG A 236 24.56 -19.92 57.36
C ARG A 236 25.84 -20.08 56.53
N ILE A 237 25.75 -19.70 55.26
CA ILE A 237 26.85 -19.63 54.30
C ILE A 237 26.89 -18.21 53.77
N GLN A 238 28.05 -17.56 53.80
CA GLN A 238 28.25 -16.22 53.28
C GLN A 238 29.37 -16.20 52.23
N ALA A 239 29.07 -15.57 51.09
CA ALA A 239 30.01 -15.33 49.99
C ALA A 239 30.73 -16.61 49.48
N MET A 240 29.99 -17.71 49.27
CA MET A 240 30.56 -18.93 48.70
C MET A 240 30.70 -18.82 47.18
N ASP A 241 31.95 -18.68 46.71
CA ASP A 241 32.27 -18.77 45.28
C ASP A 241 32.06 -20.20 44.77
N LEU A 242 31.18 -20.37 43.78
CA LEU A 242 30.86 -21.66 43.20
C LEU A 242 31.85 -22.10 42.10
N GLU A 243 32.65 -21.19 41.53
CA GLU A 243 33.58 -21.49 40.43
C GLU A 243 34.54 -22.66 40.73
N PRO A 244 35.15 -22.77 41.95
CA PRO A 244 36.02 -23.89 42.30
C PRO A 244 35.30 -25.25 42.34
N TYR A 245 33.98 -25.26 42.51
CA TYR A 245 33.19 -26.48 42.69
C TYR A 245 32.55 -27.00 41.40
N LEU A 246 32.58 -26.21 40.31
CA LEU A 246 31.99 -26.57 39.02
C LEU A 246 32.52 -27.89 38.42
N PRO A 247 33.82 -28.25 38.52
CA PRO A 247 34.33 -29.52 37.99
C PRO A 247 33.72 -30.76 38.66
N TYR A 248 33.11 -30.61 39.83
CA TYR A 248 32.42 -31.70 40.53
C TYR A 248 30.98 -31.92 40.04
N LEU A 249 30.45 -31.06 39.17
CA LEU A 249 29.12 -31.22 38.57
C LEU A 249 29.17 -32.20 37.39
N PRO A 250 28.07 -32.95 37.11
CA PRO A 250 27.99 -33.83 35.96
C PRO A 250 28.17 -33.10 34.62
N ALA A 251 28.96 -33.66 33.69
CA ALA A 251 29.27 -33.03 32.40
C ALA A 251 28.07 -32.92 31.42
N GLY A 252 27.01 -33.70 31.66
CA GLY A 252 25.82 -33.81 30.79
C GLY A 252 24.67 -32.86 31.13
N LEU A 253 24.88 -31.86 31.99
CA LEU A 253 23.85 -30.87 32.29
C LEU A 253 23.55 -30.00 31.05
N PRO A 254 22.26 -29.72 30.75
CA PRO A 254 21.87 -28.91 29.61
C PRO A 254 22.29 -27.43 29.75
N LEU A 255 22.48 -26.98 30.99
CA LEU A 255 22.97 -25.66 31.35
C LEU A 255 24.24 -25.80 32.20
N ARG A 256 25.24 -24.98 31.89
CA ARG A 256 26.53 -24.97 32.60
C ARG A 256 26.72 -23.64 33.32
N LEU A 257 26.76 -23.70 34.65
CA LEU A 257 27.16 -22.58 35.49
C LEU A 257 28.66 -22.33 35.31
N ARG A 258 29.05 -21.09 35.02
CA ARG A 258 30.45 -20.66 34.87
C ARG A 258 30.96 -19.89 36.08
N LYS A 259 30.08 -19.06 36.68
CA LYS A 259 30.37 -18.20 37.82
C LYS A 259 29.10 -18.00 38.66
N GLY A 260 29.28 -17.77 39.94
CA GLY A 260 28.21 -17.39 40.86
C GLY A 260 28.68 -17.40 42.32
N MET A 261 28.14 -16.50 43.13
CA MET A 261 28.40 -16.40 44.56
C MET A 261 27.13 -16.70 45.36
N LEU A 262 27.19 -17.71 46.22
CA LEU A 262 26.07 -18.22 47.01
C LEU A 262 26.12 -17.69 48.46
N ASP A 263 25.00 -17.11 48.90
CA ASP A 263 24.66 -16.89 50.29
C ASP A 263 23.45 -17.78 50.64
N ALA A 264 23.49 -18.43 51.80
CA ALA A 264 22.40 -19.28 52.27
C ALA A 264 22.16 -19.07 53.76
N ASP A 265 20.91 -18.89 54.16
CA ASP A 265 20.48 -18.85 55.56
C ASP A 265 19.31 -19.84 55.70
N LEU A 266 19.59 -21.03 56.24
CA LEU A 266 18.71 -22.19 56.22
C LEU A 266 18.42 -22.72 57.61
N GLN A 267 17.16 -23.02 57.89
CA GLN A 267 16.68 -23.70 59.08
C GLN A 267 16.19 -25.10 58.69
N LEU A 268 16.83 -26.11 59.27
CA LEU A 268 16.64 -27.53 59.00
C LEU A 268 15.92 -28.15 60.20
N GLN A 269 14.76 -28.77 60.00
CA GLN A 269 14.00 -29.46 61.04
C GLN A 269 13.88 -30.94 60.68
N PHE A 270 14.35 -31.80 61.57
CA PHE A 270 14.30 -33.25 61.45
C PHE A 270 13.57 -33.85 62.66
N VAL A 271 12.53 -34.63 62.41
CA VAL A 271 11.75 -35.32 63.43
C VAL A 271 11.64 -36.79 63.05
N GLN A 272 12.15 -37.68 63.90
CA GLN A 272 12.02 -39.12 63.76
C GLN A 272 11.18 -39.67 64.92
N ALA A 273 9.93 -40.01 64.62
CA ALA A 273 8.98 -40.63 65.54
C ALA A 273 8.36 -41.89 64.87
N GLN A 274 7.04 -41.95 64.70
CA GLN A 274 6.38 -43.03 63.92
C GLN A 274 6.64 -42.91 62.41
N SER A 275 6.83 -41.68 61.92
CA SER A 275 7.30 -41.37 60.57
C SER A 275 8.51 -40.42 60.66
N THR A 276 9.34 -40.42 59.62
CA THR A 276 10.49 -39.51 59.52
C THR A 276 10.07 -38.29 58.72
N GLN A 277 10.23 -37.10 59.31
CA GLN A 277 9.95 -35.82 58.68
C GLN A 277 11.23 -35.00 58.59
N PHE A 278 11.45 -34.39 57.43
CA PHE A 278 12.57 -33.49 57.20
C PHE A 278 12.07 -32.27 56.42
N VAL A 279 12.19 -31.10 57.03
CA VAL A 279 11.70 -29.82 56.49
C VAL A 279 12.84 -28.82 56.45
N ILE A 280 13.00 -28.12 55.34
CA ILE A 280 13.98 -27.05 55.14
C ILE A 280 13.22 -25.75 54.86
N HIS A 281 13.55 -24.68 55.56
CA HIS A 281 13.05 -23.31 55.31
C HIS A 281 14.21 -22.32 55.36
N GLY A 282 14.07 -21.16 54.73
CA GLY A 282 15.11 -20.13 54.72
C GLY A 282 15.25 -19.37 53.41
N GLU A 283 16.35 -18.63 53.24
CA GLU A 283 16.64 -17.83 52.05
C GLU A 283 17.93 -18.33 51.38
N LEU A 284 17.88 -18.44 50.05
CA LEU A 284 19.05 -18.62 49.20
C LEU A 284 19.22 -17.40 48.31
N ARG A 285 20.43 -16.84 48.25
CA ARG A 285 20.78 -15.76 47.33
C ARG A 285 21.97 -16.17 46.50
N LEU A 286 21.87 -16.00 45.18
CA LEU A 286 22.93 -16.29 44.23
C LEU A 286 23.20 -15.04 43.40
N SER A 287 24.41 -14.51 43.44
CA SER A 287 24.79 -13.27 42.73
C SER A 287 25.88 -13.51 41.67
N GLY A 288 25.93 -12.65 40.66
CA GLY A 288 26.94 -12.71 39.60
C GLY A 288 26.92 -14.00 38.78
N VAL A 289 25.72 -14.49 38.45
CA VAL A 289 25.51 -15.76 37.76
C VAL A 289 25.81 -15.62 36.28
N ASP A 290 26.62 -16.53 35.74
CA ASP A 290 26.88 -16.67 34.31
C ASP A 290 26.58 -18.12 33.88
N LEU A 291 25.59 -18.29 33.02
CA LEU A 291 25.13 -19.57 32.49
C LEU A 291 25.41 -19.66 30.99
N ALA A 292 26.00 -20.78 30.60
CA ALA A 292 26.19 -21.18 29.22
C ALA A 292 25.31 -22.37 28.85
N ASP A 293 25.07 -22.53 27.56
CA ASP A 293 24.42 -23.72 27.02
C ASP A 293 25.37 -24.95 27.04
N GLY A 294 24.85 -26.12 26.63
CA GLY A 294 25.63 -27.36 26.56
C GLY A 294 26.83 -27.31 25.60
N ALA A 295 26.82 -26.40 24.62
CA ALA A 295 27.94 -26.15 23.71
C ALA A 295 28.99 -25.20 24.31
N GLY A 296 28.70 -24.56 25.44
CA GLY A 296 29.58 -23.57 26.05
C GLY A 296 29.45 -22.19 25.41
N GLU A 297 28.30 -21.83 24.85
CA GLU A 297 28.02 -20.46 24.43
C GLU A 297 27.28 -19.70 25.53
N PRO A 298 27.52 -18.39 25.73
CA PRO A 298 26.78 -17.58 26.70
C PRO A 298 25.27 -17.61 26.44
N LEU A 299 24.48 -17.85 27.49
CA LEU A 299 23.02 -17.95 27.39
C LEU A 299 22.32 -16.92 28.28
N LEU A 300 22.62 -16.94 29.59
CA LEU A 300 21.95 -16.12 30.59
C LEU A 300 22.97 -15.62 31.61
N THR A 301 23.05 -14.30 31.79
CA THR A 301 23.72 -13.71 32.95
C THR A 301 22.68 -13.13 33.88
N LEU A 302 22.85 -13.26 35.19
CA LEU A 302 21.91 -12.75 36.18
C LEU A 302 22.66 -12.04 37.29
N GLY A 303 22.25 -10.80 37.59
CA GLY A 303 22.85 -10.01 38.66
C GLY A 303 22.62 -10.65 40.02
N GLN A 304 21.37 -11.00 40.32
CA GLN A 304 20.98 -11.67 41.56
C GLN A 304 19.74 -12.57 41.36
N LEU A 305 19.76 -13.75 41.97
CA LEU A 305 18.63 -14.63 42.24
C LEU A 305 18.41 -14.67 43.75
N SER A 306 17.17 -14.53 44.22
CA SER A 306 16.82 -14.75 45.62
C SER A 306 15.62 -15.68 45.71
N VAL A 307 15.71 -16.73 46.52
CA VAL A 307 14.68 -17.76 46.69
C VAL A 307 14.37 -17.88 48.17
N GLY A 308 13.13 -17.52 48.54
CA GLY A 308 12.57 -17.75 49.87
C GLY A 308 11.88 -19.11 49.90
N ILE A 309 12.43 -20.05 50.65
CA ILE A 309 11.90 -21.40 50.83
C ILE A 309 11.02 -21.40 52.09
N ASP A 310 9.71 -21.54 51.90
CA ASP A 310 8.76 -21.64 53.01
C ASP A 310 8.81 -23.05 53.64
N ALA A 311 8.82 -24.08 52.80
CA ALA A 311 8.99 -25.46 53.23
C ALA A 311 9.42 -26.38 52.06
N LEU A 312 10.63 -26.94 52.13
CA LEU A 312 11.08 -28.06 51.30
C LEU A 312 11.02 -29.34 52.13
N ARG A 313 10.22 -30.32 51.69
CA ARG A 313 10.02 -31.62 52.34
C ARG A 313 10.48 -32.75 51.42
N PRO A 314 11.77 -33.10 51.41
CA PRO A 314 12.31 -34.08 50.45
C PRO A 314 11.71 -35.48 50.59
N LEU A 315 11.34 -35.87 51.82
CA LEU A 315 10.74 -37.18 52.10
C LEU A 315 9.29 -37.29 51.60
N ASP A 316 8.57 -36.17 51.59
CA ASP A 316 7.19 -36.09 51.08
C ASP A 316 7.15 -35.71 49.59
N LYS A 317 8.30 -35.42 48.97
CA LYS A 317 8.44 -34.86 47.61
C LYS A 317 7.61 -33.57 47.41
N GLN A 318 7.62 -32.68 48.41
CA GLN A 318 6.89 -31.40 48.37
C GLN A 318 7.83 -30.20 48.46
N VAL A 319 7.57 -29.15 47.69
CA VAL A 319 8.29 -27.87 47.75
C VAL A 319 7.30 -26.71 47.81
N GLN A 320 7.48 -25.83 48.79
CA GLN A 320 6.74 -24.58 48.94
C GLN A 320 7.74 -23.43 48.94
N ILE A 321 7.61 -22.55 47.96
CA ILE A 321 8.46 -21.38 47.74
C ILE A 321 7.59 -20.14 47.98
N GLY A 322 8.04 -19.26 48.87
CA GLY A 322 7.35 -17.98 49.09
C GLY A 322 7.62 -17.05 47.92
N THR A 323 8.86 -16.60 47.78
CA THR A 323 9.25 -15.62 46.76
C THR A 323 10.44 -16.07 45.94
N VAL A 324 10.38 -15.86 44.61
CA VAL A 324 11.54 -15.97 43.70
C VAL A 324 11.78 -14.61 43.05
N ALA A 325 12.91 -13.97 43.34
CA ALA A 325 13.27 -12.67 42.77
C ALA A 325 14.49 -12.80 41.84
N LEU A 326 14.33 -12.37 40.58
CA LEU A 326 15.39 -12.30 39.57
C LEU A 326 15.67 -10.83 39.25
N GLN A 327 16.90 -10.39 39.49
CA GLN A 327 17.34 -9.02 39.23
C GLN A 327 18.36 -8.97 38.09
N SER A 328 18.09 -8.09 37.12
CA SER A 328 18.94 -7.83 35.96
C SER A 328 19.31 -9.09 35.16
N PRO A 329 18.36 -9.99 34.81
CA PRO A 329 18.65 -11.07 33.88
C PRO A 329 18.95 -10.52 32.48
N HIS A 330 19.99 -11.02 31.83
CA HIS A 330 20.28 -10.76 30.42
C HIS A 330 20.31 -12.10 29.67
N LEU A 331 19.27 -12.32 28.87
CA LEU A 331 19.10 -13.52 28.03
C LEU A 331 19.55 -13.22 26.60
N LEU A 332 20.42 -14.07 26.04
CA LEU A 332 20.75 -14.07 24.61
C LEU A 332 19.93 -15.14 23.89
N ALA A 333 18.93 -14.72 23.14
CA ALA A 333 18.12 -15.60 22.29
C ALA A 333 18.59 -15.47 20.84
N ARG A 334 18.92 -16.59 20.20
CA ARG A 334 19.41 -16.65 18.83
C ARG A 334 18.63 -17.69 18.04
N ARG A 335 18.24 -17.31 16.82
CA ARG A 335 17.79 -18.23 15.77
C ARG A 335 18.85 -18.27 14.68
N ASP A 336 19.42 -19.45 14.43
CA ASP A 336 20.41 -19.62 13.37
C ASP A 336 19.78 -19.64 11.97
N ALA A 337 20.62 -19.66 10.92
CA ALA A 337 20.17 -19.69 9.53
C ALA A 337 19.38 -20.97 9.17
N ALA A 338 19.50 -22.05 9.96
CA ALA A 338 18.71 -23.27 9.83
C ALA A 338 17.39 -23.20 10.62
N GLY A 339 17.09 -22.06 11.23
CA GLY A 339 15.88 -21.81 12.00
C GLY A 339 15.89 -22.38 13.42
N ARG A 340 17.02 -22.91 13.93
CA ARG A 340 17.14 -23.52 15.26
C ARG A 340 17.37 -22.46 16.33
N LEU A 341 16.71 -22.64 17.49
CA LEU A 341 16.85 -21.76 18.65
C LEU A 341 17.91 -22.29 19.62
N ASN A 342 18.77 -21.41 20.14
CA ASN A 342 19.69 -21.76 21.23
C ASN A 342 18.98 -22.00 22.59
N LEU A 343 17.69 -21.69 22.67
CA LEU A 343 16.83 -21.94 23.84
C LEU A 343 16.22 -23.35 23.85
N ALA A 344 16.43 -24.14 22.80
CA ALA A 344 16.02 -25.54 22.78
C ALA A 344 16.91 -26.33 23.76
N LEU A 345 16.53 -26.30 25.04
CA LEU A 345 17.08 -27.18 26.07
C LEU A 345 16.72 -28.60 25.63
N ALA A 346 17.69 -29.28 25.00
CA ALA A 346 17.49 -30.64 24.55
C ALA A 346 17.02 -31.46 25.76
N THR A 347 15.82 -32.03 25.66
CA THR A 347 15.35 -33.12 26.52
C THR A 347 16.11 -34.41 26.22
N SER A 348 17.41 -34.31 25.91
CA SER A 348 18.34 -35.42 25.75
C SER A 348 19.10 -35.58 27.06
N GLY A 349 18.36 -36.10 28.05
CA GLY A 349 18.88 -36.63 29.30
C GLY A 349 18.35 -38.04 29.59
N GLY A 350 17.91 -38.77 28.56
CA GLY A 350 17.78 -40.22 28.56
C GLY A 350 18.90 -40.79 27.71
N VAL A 351 20.01 -41.17 28.35
CA VAL A 351 21.05 -42.01 27.77
C VAL A 351 20.39 -43.26 27.20
N GLY A 352 20.85 -43.70 26.03
CA GLY A 352 20.34 -44.90 25.36
C GLY A 352 20.21 -46.08 26.32
N VAL A 353 18.98 -46.53 26.51
CA VAL A 353 18.68 -47.88 26.96
C VAL A 353 18.01 -48.51 25.74
N ASP A 354 18.70 -49.46 25.13
CA ASP A 354 18.12 -50.33 24.13
C ASP A 354 16.75 -50.82 24.64
N SER A 355 15.75 -50.70 23.78
CA SER A 355 14.49 -51.43 23.92
C SER A 355 14.78 -52.92 24.08
N ALA A 356 14.72 -53.41 25.31
CA ALA A 356 14.33 -54.77 25.59
C ALA A 356 12.97 -54.72 26.27
N ALA A 357 11.94 -55.04 25.49
CA ALA A 357 10.62 -55.34 25.98
C ALA A 357 10.71 -56.40 27.09
N ASN A 358 10.23 -56.08 28.30
CA ASN A 358 9.62 -57.10 29.14
C ASN A 358 8.62 -56.51 30.14
N THR A 359 7.42 -57.07 30.07
CA THR A 359 6.41 -57.22 31.12
C THR A 359 5.92 -55.95 31.83
N ALA A 360 4.71 -55.54 31.44
CA ALA A 360 3.81 -54.76 32.28
C ALA A 360 3.46 -55.60 33.53
N GLU A 361 4.14 -55.28 34.63
CA GLU A 361 3.75 -55.66 35.99
C GLU A 361 3.50 -54.34 36.74
N ALA A 362 2.35 -54.27 37.43
CA ALA A 362 1.80 -53.05 38.01
C ALA A 362 2.81 -52.34 38.92
N ALA A 363 3.47 -51.31 38.38
CA ALA A 363 4.27 -50.38 39.16
C ALA A 363 3.30 -49.57 40.02
N SER A 364 3.48 -49.70 41.34
CA SER A 364 2.86 -48.82 42.32
C SER A 364 3.24 -47.39 41.97
N GLU A 365 2.27 -46.49 41.84
CA GLU A 365 2.50 -45.06 41.60
C GLU A 365 3.40 -44.51 42.71
N GLU A 366 4.71 -44.37 42.43
CA GLU A 366 5.58 -43.62 43.31
C GLU A 366 5.11 -42.16 43.34
N PRO A 367 5.06 -41.49 44.51
CA PRO A 367 4.64 -40.10 44.60
C PRO A 367 5.52 -39.23 43.68
N SER A 368 4.90 -38.36 42.88
CA SER A 368 5.59 -37.36 42.07
C SER A 368 5.86 -36.10 42.89
N TRP A 369 6.82 -35.28 42.46
CA TRP A 369 7.09 -34.01 43.12
C TRP A 369 5.92 -33.03 42.93
N THR A 370 5.46 -32.43 44.03
CA THR A 370 4.54 -31.29 44.01
C THR A 370 5.28 -30.03 44.42
N ALA A 371 5.09 -28.94 43.69
CA ALA A 371 5.71 -27.66 43.99
C ALA A 371 4.70 -26.53 43.98
N SER A 372 4.87 -25.53 44.82
CA SER A 372 4.09 -24.29 44.80
C SER A 372 5.00 -23.08 45.01
N MET A 373 4.66 -21.99 44.35
CA MET A 373 5.38 -20.72 44.39
C MET A 373 4.36 -19.59 44.52
N GLN A 374 4.40 -18.83 45.61
CA GLN A 374 3.41 -17.77 45.85
C GLN A 374 3.65 -16.56 44.95
N HIS A 375 4.91 -16.14 44.79
CA HIS A 375 5.25 -14.96 44.00
C HIS A 375 6.61 -15.11 43.29
N LEU A 376 6.67 -14.77 42.00
CA LEU A 376 7.90 -14.59 41.24
C LEU A 376 7.96 -13.17 40.69
N ALA A 377 9.06 -12.49 40.96
CA ALA A 377 9.35 -11.15 40.47
C ALA A 377 10.61 -11.16 39.61
N LEU A 378 10.49 -10.75 38.35
CA LEU A 378 11.60 -10.43 37.48
C LEU A 378 11.65 -8.91 37.32
N ARG A 379 12.83 -8.31 37.55
CA ARG A 379 13.06 -6.86 37.46
C ARG A 379 14.31 -6.55 36.62
N ASP A 380 14.24 -5.44 35.88
CA ASP A 380 15.32 -4.91 35.02
C ASP A 380 15.88 -5.93 34.01
N GLY A 381 15.01 -6.81 33.50
CA GLY A 381 15.42 -7.84 32.55
C GLY A 381 15.72 -7.30 31.16
N THR A 382 16.63 -7.96 30.46
CA THR A 382 17.00 -7.67 29.08
C THR A 382 17.03 -8.96 28.25
N VAL A 383 16.50 -8.90 27.04
CA VAL A 383 16.55 -10.01 26.08
C VAL A 383 17.12 -9.49 24.78
N SER A 384 18.23 -10.07 24.34
CA SER A 384 18.83 -9.77 23.04
C SER A 384 18.44 -10.87 22.06
N TRP A 385 17.59 -10.54 21.10
CA TRP A 385 17.11 -11.43 20.05
C TRP A 385 17.90 -11.23 18.76
N HIS A 386 18.48 -12.30 18.25
CA HIS A 386 19.21 -12.33 16.98
C HIS A 386 18.62 -13.40 16.07
N ASP A 387 18.10 -13.00 14.91
CA ASP A 387 17.54 -13.90 13.92
C ASP A 387 18.34 -13.86 12.63
N ALA A 388 19.16 -14.90 12.43
CA ALA A 388 19.96 -15.10 11.22
C ALA A 388 19.22 -15.90 10.14
N ALA A 389 17.96 -16.32 10.37
CA ALA A 389 17.14 -17.00 9.37
C ALA A 389 16.53 -16.01 8.35
N VAL A 390 16.66 -14.71 8.59
CA VAL A 390 16.14 -13.64 7.75
C VAL A 390 17.29 -12.79 7.17
N ALA A 391 17.09 -12.24 5.97
CA ALA A 391 18.07 -11.39 5.30
C ALA A 391 17.44 -10.03 4.91
N PRO A 392 17.92 -8.89 5.45
CA PRO A 392 19.00 -8.75 6.43
C PRO A 392 18.67 -9.39 7.78
N GLN A 393 19.67 -9.74 8.58
CA GLN A 393 19.48 -10.38 9.89
C GLN A 393 18.69 -9.47 10.83
N ALA A 394 17.72 -10.01 11.58
CA ALA A 394 16.96 -9.20 12.54
C ALA A 394 17.68 -9.17 13.89
N GLN A 395 17.89 -7.97 14.44
CA GLN A 395 18.41 -7.77 15.78
C GLN A 395 17.46 -6.90 16.59
N LEU A 396 16.91 -7.46 17.65
CA LEU A 396 15.96 -6.79 18.54
C LEU A 396 16.47 -6.86 19.98
N ARG A 397 16.30 -5.77 20.73
CA ARG A 397 16.64 -5.73 22.16
C ARG A 397 15.38 -5.38 22.95
N LEU A 398 15.02 -6.25 23.88
CA LEU A 398 14.02 -6.01 24.90
C LEU A 398 14.76 -5.53 26.15
N ARG A 399 14.29 -4.45 26.76
CA ARG A 399 14.80 -3.90 28.01
C ARG A 399 13.66 -3.61 28.98
N ASP A 400 14.03 -3.30 30.21
CA ASP A 400 13.11 -2.98 31.29
C ASP A 400 12.02 -4.06 31.45
N LEU A 401 12.38 -5.33 31.19
CA LEU A 401 11.47 -6.46 31.33
C LEU A 401 11.15 -6.63 32.81
N THR A 402 9.88 -6.44 33.14
CA THR A 402 9.32 -6.73 34.45
C THR A 402 8.25 -7.79 34.31
N VAL A 403 8.34 -8.86 35.09
CA VAL A 403 7.34 -9.93 35.12
C VAL A 403 6.99 -10.21 36.58
N ASP A 404 5.71 -10.28 36.87
CA ASP A 404 5.17 -10.77 38.14
C ASP A 404 4.31 -12.00 37.84
N VAL A 405 4.55 -13.09 38.55
CA VAL A 405 3.76 -14.32 38.48
C VAL A 405 3.32 -14.71 39.87
N ASP A 406 2.02 -14.90 40.07
CA ASP A 406 1.41 -15.20 41.36
C ASP A 406 0.75 -16.59 41.35
N ASP A 407 0.85 -17.30 42.48
CA ASP A 407 0.18 -18.57 42.78
C ASP A 407 0.47 -19.73 41.78
N LEU A 408 1.72 -19.90 41.36
CA LEU A 408 2.13 -21.01 40.49
C LEU A 408 2.18 -22.34 41.27
N VAL A 409 1.49 -23.36 40.78
CA VAL A 409 1.50 -24.71 41.37
C VAL A 409 1.89 -25.73 40.30
N TRP A 410 2.67 -26.74 40.66
CA TRP A 410 3.05 -27.86 39.80
C TRP A 410 2.59 -29.20 40.43
N PRO A 411 1.83 -30.04 39.70
CA PRO A 411 1.26 -29.80 38.36
C PRO A 411 0.27 -28.60 38.32
N MET A 412 0.15 -27.93 37.17
CA MET A 412 -0.65 -26.68 37.01
C MET A 412 -2.16 -26.96 36.93
N GLU A 413 -2.76 -27.45 38.03
CA GLU A 413 -4.22 -27.69 38.12
C GLU A 413 -5.04 -26.40 38.21
N ARG A 414 -4.42 -25.30 38.64
CA ARG A 414 -5.02 -23.96 38.71
C ARG A 414 -4.20 -22.98 37.88
N ALA A 415 -4.88 -22.01 37.27
CA ALA A 415 -4.24 -20.99 36.47
C ALA A 415 -3.41 -20.04 37.34
N ALA A 416 -2.13 -19.89 37.00
CA ALA A 416 -1.27 -18.87 37.59
C ALA A 416 -1.59 -17.51 36.95
N GLN A 417 -1.55 -16.44 37.73
CA GLN A 417 -1.71 -15.08 37.22
C GLN A 417 -0.35 -14.51 36.86
N PHE A 418 -0.25 -13.81 35.74
CA PHE A 418 0.99 -13.17 35.36
C PHE A 418 0.76 -11.83 34.67
N LYS A 419 1.61 -10.85 34.96
CA LYS A 419 1.60 -9.53 34.33
C LYS A 419 3.00 -9.03 34.13
N GLY A 420 3.16 -8.13 33.16
CA GLY A 420 4.46 -7.57 32.89
C GLY A 420 4.46 -6.43 31.90
N ALA A 421 5.64 -5.86 31.77
CA ALA A 421 5.90 -4.80 30.82
C ALA A 421 7.33 -4.95 30.28
N MET A 422 7.55 -4.47 29.07
CA MET A 422 8.87 -4.43 28.45
C MET A 422 8.93 -3.30 27.42
N VAL A 423 10.14 -2.85 27.11
CA VAL A 423 10.40 -1.89 26.04
C VAL A 423 11.22 -2.56 24.95
N LEU A 424 10.69 -2.59 23.72
CA LEU A 424 11.36 -3.14 22.55
C LEU A 424 12.09 -2.04 21.79
N GLN A 425 13.35 -2.29 21.42
CA GLN A 425 14.19 -1.41 20.63
C GLN A 425 14.77 -2.17 19.43
N SER A 426 14.73 -1.53 18.25
CA SER A 426 15.45 -2.01 17.07
C SER A 426 16.84 -1.40 17.03
N ARG A 427 17.87 -2.24 16.88
CA ARG A 427 19.22 -1.75 16.56
C ARG A 427 19.32 -1.62 15.05
N SER A 428 19.44 -0.40 14.53
CA SER A 428 19.71 -0.20 13.11
C SER A 428 21.21 -0.34 12.83
N ASP A 429 21.57 -1.16 11.84
CA ASP A 429 22.95 -1.40 11.40
C ASP A 429 23.72 -0.14 10.97
N HIS A 430 23.03 0.98 10.72
CA HIS A 430 23.65 2.26 10.36
C HIS A 430 24.34 3.01 11.52
N ALA A 431 24.33 2.48 12.74
CA ALA A 431 25.02 3.07 13.90
C ALA A 431 26.41 2.45 14.18
N GLN A 432 27.02 1.74 13.23
CA GLN A 432 28.28 1.03 13.47
C GLN A 432 29.55 1.91 13.41
N ASP A 433 29.44 3.21 13.10
CA ASP A 433 30.60 4.11 12.96
C ASP A 433 30.81 5.12 14.11
N ARG A 434 30.15 4.97 15.27
CA ARG A 434 30.51 5.75 16.47
C ARG A 434 30.66 4.87 17.70
N ALA A 435 31.76 4.14 17.75
CA ALA A 435 32.31 3.64 19.00
C ALA A 435 32.74 4.84 19.86
N GLY A 436 31.95 5.21 20.88
CA GLY A 436 32.38 6.19 21.88
C GLY A 436 31.32 7.09 22.53
N ALA A 437 30.03 6.95 22.26
CA ALA A 437 29.00 7.75 22.94
C ALA A 437 28.22 6.91 23.96
N ALA A 438 28.60 7.02 25.22
CA ALA A 438 27.71 6.73 26.33
C ALA A 438 26.53 7.71 26.28
N ASP A 439 25.32 7.18 26.41
CA ASP A 439 24.12 7.85 26.95
C ASP A 439 23.61 9.14 26.27
N SER A 440 23.95 9.39 25.01
CA SER A 440 23.20 10.37 24.20
C SER A 440 22.02 9.66 23.54
N GLY A 441 20.80 10.00 23.96
CA GLY A 441 19.54 9.49 23.42
C GLY A 441 19.50 9.47 21.90
N ASP A 442 19.90 8.35 21.33
CA ASP A 442 19.66 8.03 19.93
C ASP A 442 18.14 7.89 19.81
N GLY A 443 17.52 8.67 18.92
CA GLY A 443 16.07 8.67 18.65
C GLY A 443 15.57 7.36 18.01
N SER A 444 16.21 6.24 18.34
CA SER A 444 15.78 4.89 18.05
C SER A 444 14.41 4.66 18.70
N PRO A 445 13.35 4.42 17.89
CA PRO A 445 11.99 4.33 18.36
C PRO A 445 11.84 3.12 19.28
N THR A 446 11.21 3.37 20.41
CA THR A 446 10.93 2.41 21.47
C THR A 446 9.46 2.04 21.43
N THR A 447 9.15 0.74 21.48
CA THR A 447 7.78 0.25 21.65
C THR A 447 7.58 -0.16 23.11
N ARG A 448 6.51 0.28 23.76
CA ARG A 448 6.12 -0.27 25.06
C ARG A 448 5.12 -1.41 24.87
N LEU A 449 5.41 -2.55 25.46
CA LEU A 449 4.54 -3.72 25.50
C LEU A 449 4.12 -3.93 26.95
N VAL A 450 2.82 -4.07 27.19
CA VAL A 450 2.25 -4.41 28.50
C VAL A 450 1.38 -5.62 28.33
N PHE A 451 1.51 -6.60 29.21
CA PHE A 451 0.73 -7.81 29.15
C PHE A 451 0.19 -8.21 30.53
N ASP A 452 -0.98 -8.82 30.55
CA ASP A 452 -1.66 -9.33 31.74
C ASP A 452 -2.44 -10.58 31.33
N GLY A 453 -2.35 -11.65 32.11
CA GLY A 453 -2.92 -12.93 31.72
C GLY A 453 -2.97 -13.93 32.84
N HIS A 454 -3.56 -15.08 32.53
CA HIS A 454 -3.58 -16.23 33.40
C HIS A 454 -3.58 -17.51 32.57
N GLY A 455 -3.03 -18.58 33.13
CA GLY A 455 -3.03 -19.87 32.43
C GLY A 455 -2.42 -21.03 33.20
N THR A 456 -2.62 -22.21 32.66
CA THR A 456 -2.03 -23.49 33.07
C THR A 456 -0.99 -23.95 32.04
N ASP A 457 -0.49 -25.17 32.18
CA ASP A 457 0.35 -25.84 31.18
C ASP A 457 -0.41 -26.20 29.88
N ARG A 458 -1.75 -26.10 29.89
CA ARG A 458 -2.63 -26.48 28.78
C ARG A 458 -3.38 -25.32 28.12
N GLU A 459 -3.76 -24.32 28.90
CA GLU A 459 -4.62 -23.22 28.46
C GLU A 459 -4.10 -21.89 28.99
N VAL A 460 -4.04 -20.87 28.14
CA VAL A 460 -3.61 -19.52 28.54
C VAL A 460 -4.48 -18.46 27.89
N ALA A 461 -4.84 -17.44 28.67
CA ALA A 461 -5.44 -16.21 28.20
C ALA A 461 -4.50 -15.03 28.51
N LEU A 462 -4.23 -14.21 27.49
CA LEU A 462 -3.27 -13.11 27.54
C LEU A 462 -3.85 -11.85 26.90
N ALA A 463 -4.02 -10.79 27.67
CA ALA A 463 -4.21 -9.44 27.15
C ALA A 463 -2.84 -8.80 26.89
N LEU A 464 -2.65 -8.24 25.69
CA LEU A 464 -1.42 -7.59 25.25
C LEU A 464 -1.76 -6.20 24.68
N THR A 465 -1.12 -5.17 25.22
CA THR A 465 -1.15 -3.82 24.67
C THR A 465 0.20 -3.48 24.07
N VAL A 466 0.18 -3.06 22.81
CA VAL A 466 1.32 -2.58 22.04
C VAL A 466 1.12 -1.09 21.80
N ALA A 467 2.06 -0.26 22.26
CA ALA A 467 2.00 1.19 22.11
C ALA A 467 3.18 1.71 21.28
N GLU A 468 2.86 2.56 20.30
CA GLU A 468 3.79 3.30 19.43
C GLU A 468 4.81 2.42 18.67
N ALA A 469 4.42 1.19 18.28
CA ALA A 469 5.34 0.27 17.62
C ALA A 469 5.68 0.71 16.18
N PRO A 470 6.93 1.10 15.87
CA PRO A 470 7.29 1.46 14.51
C PRO A 470 7.30 0.22 13.62
N LEU A 471 6.58 0.25 12.49
CA LEU A 471 6.49 -0.90 11.56
C LEU A 471 7.84 -1.32 10.98
N ARG A 472 8.84 -0.43 11.03
CA ARG A 472 10.23 -0.73 10.65
C ARG A 472 10.85 -1.88 11.47
N LEU A 473 10.32 -2.19 12.66
CA LEU A 473 10.73 -3.36 13.46
C LEU A 473 10.52 -4.67 12.68
N ALA A 474 9.52 -4.72 11.81
CA ALA A 474 9.23 -5.87 10.96
C ALA A 474 9.98 -5.84 9.61
N ALA A 475 10.77 -4.80 9.32
CA ALA A 475 11.43 -4.65 8.02
C ALA A 475 12.32 -5.84 7.61
N PRO A 476 13.16 -6.44 8.49
CA PRO A 476 13.95 -7.63 8.15
C PRO A 476 13.09 -8.84 7.73
N TYR A 477 11.91 -8.96 8.33
CA TYR A 477 10.95 -10.04 8.05
C TYR A 477 10.17 -9.79 6.76
N LEU A 478 9.78 -8.54 6.49
CA LEU A 478 9.05 -8.15 5.28
C LEU A 478 9.94 -8.07 4.04
N ALA A 479 11.23 -7.79 4.21
CA ALA A 479 12.21 -7.67 3.12
C ALA A 479 12.38 -8.97 2.31
N GLN A 480 11.88 -10.10 2.78
CA GLN A 480 11.85 -11.36 2.04
C GLN A 480 10.75 -11.41 0.98
N PHE A 481 9.67 -10.67 1.18
CA PHE A 481 8.45 -10.73 0.36
C PHE A 481 8.25 -9.47 -0.48
N ILE A 482 8.61 -8.31 0.07
CA ILE A 482 8.45 -7.02 -0.59
C ILE A 482 9.78 -6.27 -0.73
N GLU A 483 9.97 -5.59 -1.85
CA GLU A 483 11.09 -4.67 -2.09
C GLU A 483 10.92 -3.31 -1.39
N PRO A 484 9.75 -2.64 -1.45
CA PRO A 484 9.58 -1.36 -0.77
C PRO A 484 9.54 -1.53 0.76
N GLN A 485 10.01 -0.49 1.45
CA GLN A 485 10.00 -0.46 2.91
C GLN A 485 8.65 0.03 3.43
N LEU A 486 8.17 -0.61 4.50
CA LEU A 486 6.94 -0.24 5.20
C LEU A 486 7.26 0.63 6.42
N HIS A 487 6.78 1.87 6.40
CA HIS A 487 6.94 2.83 7.50
C HIS A 487 5.57 3.12 8.12
N GLY A 488 5.54 3.45 9.42
CA GLY A 488 4.32 3.75 10.16
C GLY A 488 4.47 3.44 11.66
N GLN A 489 3.45 3.76 12.44
CA GLN A 489 3.33 3.43 13.86
C GLN A 489 2.10 2.55 14.09
N LEU A 490 2.24 1.53 14.93
CA LEU A 490 1.21 0.58 15.31
C LEU A 490 0.88 0.74 16.79
N ASP A 491 -0.40 0.94 17.09
CA ASP A 491 -0.96 0.76 18.42
C ASP A 491 -2.00 -0.35 18.34
N ALA A 492 -1.95 -1.30 19.26
CA ALA A 492 -2.86 -2.45 19.26
C ALA A 492 -3.19 -2.90 20.67
N SER A 493 -4.43 -3.31 20.88
CA SER A 493 -4.86 -4.11 22.01
C SER A 493 -5.29 -5.47 21.49
N MET A 494 -4.75 -6.54 22.05
CA MET A 494 -4.95 -7.91 21.62
C MET A 494 -5.29 -8.78 22.83
N GLU A 495 -6.19 -9.73 22.64
CA GLU A 495 -6.46 -10.82 23.59
C GLU A 495 -6.16 -12.13 22.87
N LEU A 496 -5.14 -12.85 23.33
CA LEU A 496 -4.76 -14.15 22.82
C LEU A 496 -5.29 -15.22 23.77
N ARG A 497 -5.91 -16.25 23.23
CA ARG A 497 -6.31 -17.45 23.97
C ARG A 497 -5.78 -18.66 23.23
N TRP A 498 -4.96 -19.47 23.89
CA TRP A 498 -4.45 -20.71 23.31
C TRP A 498 -4.63 -21.90 24.25
N GLY A 499 -5.13 -23.01 23.70
CA GLY A 499 -5.33 -24.31 24.38
C GLY A 499 -4.60 -25.45 23.66
N GLU A 500 -4.92 -26.71 23.99
CA GLU A 500 -4.22 -27.89 23.42
C GLU A 500 -4.20 -27.91 21.87
N ARG A 501 -5.22 -27.34 21.19
CA ARG A 501 -5.31 -27.26 19.71
C ARG A 501 -6.12 -26.07 19.17
N GLU A 502 -6.31 -25.01 19.95
CA GLU A 502 -7.14 -23.87 19.55
C GLU A 502 -6.40 -22.55 19.87
N LEU A 503 -6.11 -21.73 18.86
CA LEU A 503 -5.54 -20.39 19.01
C LEU A 503 -6.51 -19.34 18.47
N GLN A 504 -7.13 -18.62 19.39
CA GLN A 504 -8.03 -17.49 19.11
C GLN A 504 -7.33 -16.17 19.42
N VAL A 505 -7.45 -15.20 18.52
CA VAL A 505 -6.94 -13.85 18.69
C VAL A 505 -8.08 -12.87 18.52
N ALA A 506 -8.46 -12.18 19.59
CA ALA A 506 -9.31 -11.02 19.51
C ALA A 506 -8.46 -9.74 19.50
N VAL A 507 -8.83 -8.78 18.67
CA VAL A 507 -8.16 -7.48 18.54
C VAL A 507 -9.22 -6.40 18.75
N PRO A 508 -9.50 -5.99 20.01
CA PRO A 508 -10.48 -4.94 20.31
C PRO A 508 -10.20 -3.63 19.56
N SER A 509 -8.93 -3.25 19.45
CA SER A 509 -8.52 -2.08 18.69
C SER A 509 -7.14 -2.26 18.08
N LEU A 510 -6.97 -1.78 16.85
CA LEU A 510 -5.69 -1.65 16.17
C LEU A 510 -5.69 -0.38 15.34
N THR A 511 -4.68 0.45 15.49
CA THR A 511 -4.47 1.64 14.67
C THR A 511 -3.07 1.64 14.07
N LEU A 512 -3.01 1.93 12.77
CA LEU A 512 -1.78 2.17 12.04
C LEU A 512 -1.75 3.64 11.62
N ASP A 513 -0.84 4.42 12.18
CA ASP A 513 -0.69 5.84 11.89
C ASP A 513 0.50 6.10 10.96
N ARG A 514 0.31 7.03 10.02
CA ARG A 514 1.31 7.48 9.03
C ARG A 514 1.92 6.32 8.25
N LEU A 515 1.08 5.39 7.79
CA LEU A 515 1.50 4.26 6.98
C LEU A 515 2.04 4.78 5.64
N ALA A 516 3.25 4.39 5.26
CA ALA A 516 3.84 4.74 3.98
C ALA A 516 4.63 3.55 3.41
N LEU A 517 4.41 3.29 2.13
CA LEU A 517 5.21 2.39 1.33
C LEU A 517 6.25 3.22 0.57
N VAL A 518 7.51 3.04 0.90
CA VAL A 518 8.60 3.85 0.35
C VAL A 518 9.48 2.96 -0.54
N GLY A 519 9.72 3.41 -1.77
CA GLY A 519 10.57 2.65 -2.71
C GLY A 519 12.01 2.55 -2.21
N SER A 520 12.67 1.46 -2.58
CA SER A 520 14.08 1.19 -2.28
C SER A 520 14.98 1.84 -3.34
N GLY A 521 15.89 2.73 -2.92
CA GLY A 521 16.92 3.34 -3.79
C GLY A 521 16.80 4.86 -4.00
N ALA A 522 17.90 5.49 -4.42
CA ALA A 522 18.03 6.96 -4.51
C ALA A 522 17.15 7.62 -5.58
N ALA A 523 16.70 6.86 -6.59
CA ALA A 523 15.83 7.32 -7.67
C ALA A 523 14.36 6.93 -7.49
N ALA A 524 14.00 6.24 -6.39
CA ALA A 524 12.65 5.78 -6.17
C ALA A 524 11.74 6.94 -5.70
N PRO A 525 10.49 7.03 -6.19
CA PRO A 525 9.57 8.07 -5.76
C PRO A 525 9.34 8.02 -4.24
N GLN A 526 9.41 9.19 -3.60
CA GLN A 526 9.17 9.34 -2.17
C GLN A 526 7.68 9.13 -1.86
N GLY A 527 7.28 7.86 -1.67
CA GLY A 527 5.92 7.45 -1.33
C GLY A 527 5.15 6.83 -2.50
N LEU A 528 5.22 5.50 -2.60
CA LEU A 528 4.45 4.69 -3.56
C LEU A 528 2.97 4.66 -3.18
N ALA A 529 2.70 4.50 -1.89
CA ALA A 529 1.38 4.55 -1.28
C ALA A 529 1.49 5.13 0.13
N GLN A 530 0.51 5.93 0.55
CA GLN A 530 0.47 6.51 1.90
C GLN A 530 -0.94 6.44 2.46
N VAL A 531 -1.07 6.24 3.76
CA VAL A 531 -2.35 6.30 4.49
C VAL A 531 -2.11 7.02 5.81
N GLN A 532 -2.90 8.06 6.09
CA GLN A 532 -2.73 8.82 7.33
C GLN A 532 -3.04 7.96 8.56
N ARG A 533 -4.14 7.17 8.49
CA ARG A 533 -4.57 6.28 9.57
C ARG A 533 -5.38 5.10 9.01
N ILE A 534 -5.07 3.88 9.47
CA ILE A 534 -5.95 2.72 9.36
C ILE A 534 -6.40 2.36 10.78
N ALA A 535 -7.70 2.23 11.01
CA ALA A 535 -8.25 1.83 12.28
C ALA A 535 -9.13 0.59 12.11
N VAL A 536 -8.85 -0.44 12.91
CA VAL A 536 -9.64 -1.66 13.03
C VAL A 536 -10.26 -1.67 14.42
N SER A 537 -11.57 -1.91 14.50
CA SER A 537 -12.29 -2.09 15.76
C SER A 537 -12.93 -3.46 15.78
N SER A 538 -12.71 -4.18 16.88
CA SER A 538 -13.21 -5.53 17.13
C SER A 538 -12.94 -6.47 15.96
N ALA A 539 -11.72 -7.03 15.89
CA ALA A 539 -11.45 -8.16 15.03
C ALA A 539 -11.35 -9.46 15.84
N ALA A 540 -11.81 -10.57 15.27
CA ALA A 540 -11.65 -11.90 15.82
C ALA A 540 -11.04 -12.81 14.75
N VAL A 541 -9.96 -13.49 15.11
CA VAL A 541 -9.22 -14.41 14.25
C VAL A 541 -9.17 -15.76 14.94
N ASP A 542 -9.68 -16.78 14.28
CA ASP A 542 -9.51 -18.18 14.68
C ASP A 542 -8.57 -18.81 13.66
N LEU A 543 -7.34 -19.11 14.10
CA LEU A 543 -6.28 -19.60 13.21
C LEU A 543 -6.49 -21.06 12.78
N ASP A 544 -7.18 -21.85 13.60
CA ASP A 544 -7.44 -23.27 13.34
C ASP A 544 -8.64 -23.45 12.39
N ARG A 545 -9.72 -22.70 12.62
CA ARG A 545 -10.87 -22.63 11.71
C ARG A 545 -10.63 -21.73 10.50
N ARG A 546 -9.56 -20.92 10.54
CA ARG A 546 -9.20 -19.94 9.51
C ARG A 546 -10.35 -18.98 9.24
N THR A 547 -10.92 -18.47 10.33
CA THR A 547 -12.01 -17.50 10.25
C THR A 547 -11.52 -16.12 10.67
N LEU A 548 -11.88 -15.08 9.90
CA LEU A 548 -11.58 -13.68 10.20
C LEU A 548 -12.88 -12.88 10.20
N GLN A 549 -13.23 -12.29 11.33
CA GLN A 549 -14.32 -11.32 11.42
C GLN A 549 -13.80 -9.98 11.87
N VAL A 550 -14.22 -8.90 11.20
CA VAL A 550 -13.88 -7.53 11.55
C VAL A 550 -15.18 -6.72 11.63
N GLU A 551 -15.46 -6.08 12.77
CA GLU A 551 -16.65 -5.25 12.92
C GLU A 551 -16.53 -3.97 12.09
N ARG A 552 -15.41 -3.24 12.23
CA ARG A 552 -15.20 -1.97 11.53
C ARG A 552 -13.76 -1.77 11.08
N LEU A 553 -13.59 -1.42 9.81
CA LEU A 553 -12.35 -1.00 9.17
C LEU A 553 -12.49 0.43 8.65
N GLU A 554 -11.58 1.32 9.03
CA GLU A 554 -11.58 2.71 8.59
C GLU A 554 -10.20 3.11 8.05
N ILE A 555 -10.17 3.66 6.84
CA ILE A 555 -8.96 4.09 6.14
C ILE A 555 -9.09 5.59 5.87
N ARG A 556 -8.29 6.41 6.55
CA ARG A 556 -8.30 7.87 6.41
C ARG A 556 -7.18 8.36 5.52
N GLN A 557 -7.55 9.22 4.58
CA GLN A 557 -6.66 9.90 3.63
C GLN A 557 -5.67 8.95 2.93
N PRO A 558 -6.13 7.84 2.33
CA PRO A 558 -5.25 7.05 1.48
C PRO A 558 -4.85 7.85 0.25
N ARG A 559 -3.56 7.88 -0.07
CA ARG A 559 -2.98 8.49 -1.26
C ARG A 559 -2.25 7.42 -2.04
N LEU A 560 -2.68 7.17 -3.26
CA LEU A 560 -2.13 6.13 -4.13
C LEU A 560 -1.82 6.69 -5.51
N ALA A 561 -0.63 6.41 -6.02
CA ALA A 561 -0.29 6.59 -7.43
C ALA A 561 -0.41 5.25 -8.13
N VAL A 562 -1.42 5.09 -8.99
CA VAL A 562 -1.62 3.92 -9.83
C VAL A 562 -1.02 4.21 -11.19
N THR A 563 0.11 3.58 -11.50
CA THR A 563 0.80 3.79 -12.77
C THR A 563 0.93 2.49 -13.56
N ARG A 564 0.59 2.54 -14.84
CA ARG A 564 0.90 1.49 -15.81
C ARG A 564 1.99 1.99 -16.76
N GLY A 565 3.11 1.29 -16.80
CA GLY A 565 4.27 1.67 -17.61
C GLY A 565 4.03 1.47 -19.11
N ALA A 566 4.92 2.04 -19.93
CA ALA A 566 4.92 1.83 -21.39
C ALA A 566 5.18 0.36 -21.79
N ASP A 567 5.78 -0.42 -20.88
CA ASP A 567 5.94 -1.87 -20.97
C ASP A 567 4.68 -2.65 -20.56
N GLN A 568 3.56 -1.95 -20.34
CA GLN A 568 2.26 -2.47 -19.92
C GLN A 568 2.20 -3.12 -18.54
N ARG A 569 3.28 -3.05 -17.76
CA ARG A 569 3.35 -3.57 -16.39
C ARG A 569 2.79 -2.56 -15.39
N TRP A 570 2.14 -3.06 -14.35
CA TRP A 570 1.68 -2.24 -13.23
C TRP A 570 2.80 -1.98 -12.23
N MET A 571 2.77 -0.83 -11.57
CA MET A 571 3.78 -0.45 -10.57
C MET A 571 3.98 -1.50 -9.47
N PHE A 572 2.91 -2.19 -9.05
CA PHE A 572 2.96 -3.16 -7.96
C PHE A 572 3.63 -4.49 -8.35
N GLU A 573 3.77 -4.81 -9.64
CA GLU A 573 4.46 -6.03 -10.09
C GLU A 573 5.93 -6.03 -9.66
N SER A 574 6.53 -4.85 -9.51
CA SER A 574 7.90 -4.67 -9.00
C SER A 574 8.01 -4.72 -7.47
N TRP A 575 6.89 -4.66 -6.74
CA TRP A 575 6.94 -4.58 -5.27
C TRP A 575 7.17 -5.94 -4.61
N LEU A 576 6.78 -7.03 -5.27
CA LEU A 576 6.94 -8.39 -4.74
C LEU A 576 8.28 -8.97 -5.19
N LYS A 577 9.06 -9.51 -4.26
CA LYS A 577 10.23 -10.30 -4.63
C LYS A 577 9.75 -11.63 -5.20
N PRO A 578 10.26 -12.09 -6.35
CA PRO A 578 9.99 -13.44 -6.83
C PRO A 578 10.43 -14.41 -5.73
N ALA A 579 9.57 -15.37 -5.40
CA ALA A 579 9.86 -16.36 -4.38
C ALA A 579 11.20 -17.03 -4.72
N ILE A 580 12.22 -16.80 -3.89
CA ILE A 580 13.49 -17.49 -4.02
C ILE A 580 13.19 -18.94 -3.64
N THR A 581 13.04 -19.80 -4.64
CA THR A 581 13.14 -21.25 -4.45
C THR A 581 14.59 -21.54 -4.06
N ALA A 582 14.87 -21.40 -2.77
CA ALA A 582 16.15 -21.78 -2.18
C ALA A 582 16.23 -23.30 -2.18
N GLY A 583 16.80 -23.86 -3.26
CA GLY A 583 17.07 -25.28 -3.42
C GLY A 583 15.81 -26.12 -3.67
N GLU A 584 15.87 -27.00 -4.67
CA GLU A 584 14.96 -28.14 -4.74
C GLU A 584 15.01 -28.89 -3.40
N PRO A 585 13.88 -29.07 -2.69
CA PRO A 585 13.76 -30.22 -1.83
C PRO A 585 13.60 -31.41 -2.76
N GLN A 586 14.67 -32.18 -2.95
CA GLN A 586 14.49 -33.62 -3.14
C GLN A 586 13.89 -34.18 -1.86
N ALA A 587 12.58 -34.05 -1.74
CA ALA A 587 11.74 -34.81 -0.84
C ALA A 587 10.34 -34.82 -1.44
N GLN A 588 9.96 -35.97 -2.00
CA GLN A 588 8.56 -36.39 -2.01
C GLN A 588 8.08 -36.49 -0.55
N ALA A 589 7.82 -35.34 0.07
CA ALA A 589 6.89 -35.26 1.17
C ALA A 589 5.50 -35.28 0.53
N ALA A 590 4.68 -36.25 0.92
CA ALA A 590 3.31 -36.38 0.48
C ALA A 590 2.64 -35.00 0.49
N ALA A 591 2.07 -34.60 -0.64
CA ALA A 591 1.22 -33.41 -0.72
C ALA A 591 0.08 -33.61 0.28
N GLY A 592 0.23 -32.99 1.46
CA GLY A 592 -0.88 -32.80 2.37
C GLY A 592 -1.98 -32.03 1.63
N PRO A 593 -3.26 -32.23 1.99
CA PRO A 593 -4.35 -31.51 1.36
C PRO A 593 -4.08 -30.01 1.39
N ASP A 594 -4.36 -29.34 0.27
CA ASP A 594 -4.19 -27.89 0.19
C ASP A 594 -4.92 -27.22 1.37
N PRO A 595 -4.22 -26.32 2.07
CA PRO A 595 -4.72 -25.75 3.31
C PRO A 595 -6.02 -24.95 3.02
N ALA A 596 -7.15 -25.33 3.65
CA ALA A 596 -8.48 -24.75 3.39
C ALA A 596 -8.51 -23.21 3.39
N PRO A 597 -9.25 -22.55 2.48
CA PRO A 597 -9.25 -21.09 2.37
C PRO A 597 -9.84 -20.40 3.61
N TRP A 598 -9.40 -19.17 3.86
CA TRP A 598 -9.95 -18.34 4.93
C TRP A 598 -11.42 -17.97 4.66
N THR A 599 -12.24 -18.00 5.71
CA THR A 599 -13.66 -17.60 5.66
C THR A 599 -13.95 -16.43 6.60
N GLY A 600 -15.05 -15.70 6.40
CA GLY A 600 -15.44 -14.56 7.25
C GLY A 600 -15.63 -13.25 6.46
N GLY A 601 -15.48 -12.10 7.12
CA GLY A 601 -15.80 -10.81 6.50
C GLY A 601 -15.60 -9.57 7.36
N VAL A 602 -15.86 -8.41 6.77
CA VAL A 602 -15.84 -7.09 7.39
C VAL A 602 -17.25 -6.51 7.40
N ALA A 603 -17.84 -6.29 8.57
CA ALA A 603 -19.21 -5.79 8.68
C ALA A 603 -19.35 -4.37 8.13
N GLN A 604 -18.39 -3.49 8.41
CA GLN A 604 -18.30 -2.15 7.84
C GLN A 604 -16.87 -1.78 7.44
N ALA A 605 -16.65 -1.33 6.21
CA ALA A 605 -15.39 -0.75 5.76
C ALA A 605 -15.61 0.66 5.20
N ARG A 606 -14.76 1.61 5.60
CA ARG A 606 -14.84 3.02 5.20
C ARG A 606 -13.52 3.55 4.67
N VAL A 607 -13.55 4.26 3.55
CA VAL A 607 -12.48 5.15 3.10
C VAL A 607 -12.96 6.59 3.25
N ILE A 608 -12.15 7.43 3.90
CA ILE A 608 -12.47 8.83 4.17
C ILE A 608 -11.39 9.71 3.53
N ASP A 609 -11.81 10.60 2.62
CA ASP A 609 -10.95 11.63 2.01
C ASP A 609 -9.73 11.06 1.24
N GLY A 610 -9.96 9.99 0.46
CA GLY A 610 -8.91 9.38 -0.35
C GLY A 610 -8.55 10.17 -1.62
N ALA A 611 -7.33 9.98 -2.10
CA ALA A 611 -6.84 10.51 -3.36
C ALA A 611 -6.12 9.44 -4.18
N VAL A 612 -6.48 9.30 -5.45
CA VAL A 612 -5.87 8.34 -6.37
C VAL A 612 -5.42 9.11 -7.61
N ARG A 613 -4.13 9.08 -7.92
CA ARG A 613 -3.60 9.55 -9.20
C ARG A 613 -3.43 8.35 -10.10
N PHE A 614 -4.19 8.30 -11.18
CA PHE A 614 -4.10 7.27 -12.20
C PHE A 614 -3.31 7.81 -13.39
N GLU A 615 -2.28 7.07 -13.80
CA GLU A 615 -1.44 7.38 -14.96
C GLU A 615 -1.22 6.11 -15.79
N ASP A 616 -1.71 6.09 -17.02
CA ASP A 616 -1.48 4.99 -17.95
C ASP A 616 -0.62 5.49 -19.11
N ALA A 617 0.65 5.07 -19.12
CA ALA A 617 1.62 5.37 -20.16
C ALA A 617 1.73 4.24 -21.21
N ALA A 618 0.86 3.22 -21.17
CA ALA A 618 0.83 2.14 -22.15
C ALA A 618 0.25 2.59 -23.51
N GLN A 619 -0.51 3.68 -23.53
CA GLN A 619 -1.06 4.29 -24.75
C GLN A 619 -0.08 5.30 -25.35
N ALA A 620 -0.19 5.56 -26.66
CA ALA A 620 0.68 6.53 -27.35
C ALA A 620 0.60 7.95 -26.77
N LYS A 621 -0.58 8.35 -26.28
CA LYS A 621 -0.79 9.53 -25.43
C LYS A 621 -1.10 9.05 -24.01
N PRO A 622 -0.36 9.49 -22.97
CA PRO A 622 -0.60 9.03 -21.61
C PRO A 622 -1.96 9.51 -21.10
N VAL A 623 -2.68 8.64 -20.40
CA VAL A 623 -3.93 8.98 -19.72
C VAL A 623 -3.62 9.38 -18.29
N GLN A 624 -4.04 10.57 -17.87
CA GLN A 624 -3.84 11.06 -16.50
C GLN A 624 -5.16 11.51 -15.89
N LEU A 625 -5.53 10.90 -14.76
CA LEU A 625 -6.72 11.22 -13.99
C LEU A 625 -6.37 11.38 -12.51
N ALA A 626 -6.96 12.37 -11.85
CA ALA A 626 -6.83 12.57 -10.42
C ALA A 626 -8.20 12.43 -9.74
N LEU A 627 -8.36 11.37 -8.94
CA LEU A 627 -9.48 11.22 -8.03
C LEU A 627 -9.11 11.86 -6.70
N SER A 628 -10.00 12.68 -6.15
CA SER A 628 -9.82 13.36 -4.86
C SER A 628 -11.11 13.37 -4.04
N GLY A 629 -11.00 13.50 -2.73
CA GLY A 629 -12.14 13.47 -1.82
C GLY A 629 -12.93 12.16 -1.91
N LEU A 630 -12.24 11.04 -2.18
CA LEU A 630 -12.84 9.71 -2.28
C LEU A 630 -13.44 9.31 -0.93
N GLN A 631 -14.74 9.08 -0.91
CA GLN A 631 -15.47 8.46 0.18
C GLN A 631 -16.02 7.13 -0.32
N LEU A 632 -15.72 6.05 0.40
CA LEU A 632 -16.22 4.71 0.08
C LEU A 632 -16.75 4.07 1.36
N ASP A 633 -18.05 3.84 1.42
CA ASP A 633 -18.72 3.11 2.50
C ASP A 633 -19.15 1.74 1.96
N LEU A 634 -18.60 0.67 2.55
CA LEU A 634 -18.95 -0.72 2.27
C LEU A 634 -19.58 -1.34 3.52
N GLN A 635 -20.69 -2.07 3.35
CA GLN A 635 -21.32 -2.84 4.44
C GLN A 635 -21.54 -4.30 4.00
N GLY A 636 -21.18 -5.23 4.88
CA GLY A 636 -21.32 -6.67 4.64
C GLY A 636 -20.31 -7.23 3.64
N LEU A 637 -19.02 -6.91 3.79
CA LEU A 637 -17.97 -7.43 2.92
C LEU A 637 -17.61 -8.86 3.31
N SER A 638 -18.02 -9.86 2.53
CA SER A 638 -17.62 -11.26 2.72
C SER A 638 -16.31 -11.59 1.99
N LEU A 639 -15.46 -12.42 2.61
CA LEU A 639 -14.23 -12.93 1.99
C LEU A 639 -14.51 -13.91 0.85
N ASP A 640 -15.64 -14.63 0.88
CA ASP A 640 -16.03 -15.57 -0.18
C ASP A 640 -16.60 -14.90 -1.45
N GLY A 641 -16.90 -13.59 -1.37
CA GLY A 641 -17.39 -12.79 -2.49
C GLY A 641 -18.80 -13.11 -2.99
N LYS A 642 -19.53 -14.03 -2.33
CA LYS A 642 -20.85 -14.52 -2.78
C LYS A 642 -22.00 -13.63 -2.33
N GLU A 643 -21.81 -12.86 -1.27
CA GLU A 643 -22.83 -11.96 -0.74
C GLU A 643 -22.74 -10.55 -1.36
N PRO A 644 -23.88 -9.87 -1.63
CA PRO A 644 -23.89 -8.48 -2.09
C PRO A 644 -23.45 -7.49 -1.01
N ILE A 645 -22.45 -6.67 -1.35
CA ILE A 645 -21.88 -5.61 -0.50
C ILE A 645 -22.64 -4.31 -0.77
N ARG A 646 -23.31 -3.73 0.23
CA ARG A 646 -23.91 -2.39 0.08
C ARG A 646 -22.79 -1.37 -0.04
N THR A 647 -22.84 -0.56 -1.10
CA THR A 647 -21.75 0.32 -1.52
C THR A 647 -22.28 1.74 -1.72
N HIS A 648 -21.67 2.71 -1.05
CA HIS A 648 -21.77 4.13 -1.40
C HIS A 648 -20.36 4.63 -1.74
N LEU A 649 -20.18 5.12 -2.96
CA LEU A 649 -18.94 5.68 -3.47
C LEU A 649 -19.20 7.13 -3.85
N SER A 650 -18.39 8.08 -3.38
CA SER A 650 -18.36 9.42 -3.93
C SER A 650 -16.92 9.90 -4.14
N ALA A 651 -16.65 10.61 -5.22
CA ALA A 651 -15.33 11.15 -5.53
C ALA A 651 -15.42 12.37 -6.45
N ARG A 652 -14.35 13.16 -6.48
CA ARG A 652 -14.13 14.20 -7.49
C ARG A 652 -13.08 13.74 -8.48
N VAL A 653 -13.33 13.89 -9.78
CA VAL A 653 -12.45 13.42 -10.85
C VAL A 653 -11.98 14.60 -11.70
N GLY A 654 -10.68 14.86 -11.66
CA GLY A 654 -10.02 15.91 -12.42
C GLY A 654 -9.13 15.35 -13.53
N ALA A 655 -9.08 16.07 -14.65
CA ALA A 655 -8.11 15.89 -15.72
C ALA A 655 -7.51 17.27 -16.05
N GLY A 656 -6.22 17.46 -15.77
CA GLY A 656 -5.55 18.76 -15.95
C GLY A 656 -5.95 19.84 -14.92
N PRO A 657 -5.72 21.13 -15.23
CA PRO A 657 -5.86 22.25 -14.26
C PRO A 657 -7.30 22.75 -14.04
N ARG A 658 -8.32 22.09 -14.58
CA ARG A 658 -9.71 22.55 -14.53
C ARG A 658 -10.46 22.02 -13.30
N GLN A 659 -11.64 22.60 -13.02
CA GLN A 659 -12.52 22.12 -11.95
C GLN A 659 -12.86 20.63 -12.15
N PRO A 660 -12.70 19.79 -11.11
CA PRO A 660 -12.99 18.38 -11.22
C PRO A 660 -14.51 18.12 -11.28
N GLY A 661 -14.91 17.12 -12.06
CA GLY A 661 -16.27 16.58 -12.04
C GLY A 661 -16.55 15.75 -10.78
N THR A 662 -17.79 15.33 -10.58
CA THR A 662 -18.19 14.51 -9.42
C THR A 662 -18.81 13.20 -9.86
N ILE A 663 -18.60 12.16 -9.05
CA ILE A 663 -19.27 10.87 -9.17
C ILE A 663 -19.84 10.48 -7.81
N ASP A 664 -21.10 10.04 -7.77
CA ASP A 664 -21.78 9.44 -6.62
C ASP A 664 -22.49 8.16 -7.10
N TYR A 665 -22.18 7.03 -6.47
CA TYR A 665 -22.78 5.74 -6.75
C TYR A 665 -23.35 5.15 -5.46
N ARG A 666 -24.62 4.72 -5.47
CA ARG A 666 -25.29 4.05 -4.35
C ARG A 666 -25.98 2.79 -4.82
N GLY A 667 -25.56 1.64 -4.30
CA GLY A 667 -26.10 0.36 -4.73
C GLY A 667 -25.50 -0.83 -3.99
N SER A 668 -25.52 -1.99 -4.64
CA SER A 668 -24.86 -3.20 -4.16
C SER A 668 -23.87 -3.74 -5.20
N VAL A 669 -22.75 -4.27 -4.74
CA VAL A 669 -21.71 -4.92 -5.55
C VAL A 669 -21.46 -6.32 -4.99
N GLN A 670 -21.48 -7.35 -5.81
CA GLN A 670 -21.08 -8.71 -5.45
C GLN A 670 -19.90 -9.12 -6.33
N ARG A 671 -18.93 -9.87 -5.77
CA ARG A 671 -17.69 -10.22 -6.46
C ARG A 671 -17.79 -11.51 -7.25
N GLU A 672 -18.52 -12.50 -6.76
CA GLU A 672 -18.63 -13.82 -7.38
C GLU A 672 -20.11 -14.25 -7.55
N PRO A 673 -20.67 -14.21 -8.77
CA PRO A 673 -20.12 -13.56 -9.96
C PRO A 673 -20.09 -12.03 -9.79
N LEU A 674 -19.27 -11.35 -10.60
CA LEU A 674 -19.19 -9.89 -10.56
C LEU A 674 -20.53 -9.29 -11.01
N GLN A 675 -21.28 -8.70 -10.07
CA GLN A 675 -22.53 -8.03 -10.37
C GLN A 675 -22.65 -6.73 -9.59
N THR A 676 -23.31 -5.75 -10.19
CA THR A 676 -23.57 -4.46 -9.54
C THR A 676 -24.94 -3.93 -9.93
N ARG A 677 -25.67 -3.37 -8.97
CA ARG A 677 -26.96 -2.71 -9.19
C ARG A 677 -27.08 -1.50 -8.30
N GLY A 678 -27.30 -0.33 -8.87
CA GLY A 678 -27.40 0.90 -8.11
C GLY A 678 -27.74 2.12 -8.94
N ARG A 679 -27.81 3.26 -8.26
CA ARG A 679 -27.98 4.57 -8.88
C ARG A 679 -26.62 5.25 -9.01
N LEU A 680 -26.32 5.76 -10.19
CA LEU A 680 -25.11 6.52 -10.51
C LEU A 680 -25.51 7.97 -10.85
N SER A 681 -24.81 8.93 -10.25
CA SER A 681 -24.84 10.35 -10.58
C SER A 681 -23.42 10.79 -10.94
N MET A 682 -23.23 11.25 -12.16
CA MET A 682 -21.97 11.81 -12.67
C MET A 682 -22.25 13.22 -13.18
N GLU A 683 -21.37 14.14 -12.86
CA GLU A 683 -21.44 15.53 -13.34
C GLU A 683 -20.06 15.94 -13.85
N ARG A 684 -20.03 16.55 -15.04
CA ARG A 684 -18.82 17.09 -15.69
C ARG A 684 -17.65 16.10 -15.74
N TRP A 685 -17.94 14.84 -16.08
CA TRP A 685 -16.92 13.80 -16.22
C TRP A 685 -16.05 14.06 -17.47
N PRO A 686 -14.72 14.16 -17.35
CA PRO A 686 -13.85 14.57 -18.46
C PRO A 686 -13.58 13.42 -19.44
N VAL A 687 -14.55 13.09 -20.30
CA VAL A 687 -14.46 11.95 -21.25
C VAL A 687 -13.30 12.12 -22.24
N HIS A 688 -12.96 13.35 -22.60
CA HIS A 688 -11.81 13.67 -23.46
C HIS A 688 -10.47 13.17 -22.89
N ALA A 689 -10.32 13.02 -21.57
CA ALA A 689 -9.12 12.45 -20.96
C ALA A 689 -8.95 10.95 -21.27
N LEU A 690 -10.04 10.27 -21.64
CA LEU A 690 -10.06 8.87 -22.02
C LEU A 690 -9.95 8.65 -23.53
N GLU A 691 -9.80 9.72 -24.33
CA GLU A 691 -9.60 9.65 -25.79
C GLU A 691 -8.57 8.59 -26.20
N PRO A 692 -7.41 8.43 -25.52
CA PRO A 692 -6.43 7.43 -25.93
C PRO A 692 -6.94 5.97 -25.92
N TYR A 693 -8.03 5.65 -25.21
CA TYR A 693 -8.57 4.29 -25.17
C TYR A 693 -9.54 3.95 -26.32
N PHE A 694 -10.16 4.95 -26.95
CA PHE A 694 -11.19 4.73 -27.97
C PHE A 694 -10.96 5.57 -29.24
N GLY A 695 -10.08 6.55 -29.18
CA GLY A 695 -9.83 7.51 -30.24
C GLY A 695 -9.38 6.84 -31.53
N ASP A 696 -8.67 5.72 -31.49
CA ASP A 696 -8.22 5.03 -32.72
C ASP A 696 -9.36 4.50 -33.60
N SER A 697 -10.57 4.39 -33.07
CA SER A 697 -11.78 4.06 -33.85
C SER A 697 -12.41 5.28 -34.55
N LEU A 698 -11.94 6.49 -34.25
CA LEU A 698 -12.50 7.75 -34.72
C LEU A 698 -11.48 8.54 -35.57
N ASN A 699 -11.95 9.15 -36.65
CA ASN A 699 -11.19 10.12 -37.45
C ASN A 699 -11.31 11.55 -36.89
N VAL A 700 -11.53 11.68 -35.58
CA VAL A 700 -11.79 12.93 -34.87
C VAL A 700 -10.91 13.01 -33.63
N ASP A 701 -10.29 14.18 -33.42
CA ASP A 701 -9.58 14.55 -32.18
C ASP A 701 -10.58 15.22 -31.24
N ILE A 702 -10.88 14.58 -30.10
CA ILE A 702 -11.78 15.15 -29.10
C ILE A 702 -10.97 16.07 -28.20
N LEU A 703 -11.16 17.39 -28.38
CA LEU A 703 -10.46 18.41 -27.59
C LEU A 703 -11.11 18.61 -26.21
N ARG A 704 -12.44 18.49 -26.16
CA ARG A 704 -13.22 18.60 -24.93
C ARG A 704 -14.53 17.83 -25.09
N ALA A 705 -14.93 17.18 -24.02
CA ALA A 705 -16.24 16.59 -23.83
C ALA A 705 -16.41 16.33 -22.33
N ASP A 706 -17.42 16.96 -21.72
CA ASP A 706 -17.78 16.77 -20.33
C ASP A 706 -19.12 16.02 -20.29
N ALA A 707 -19.14 14.82 -19.72
CA ALA A 707 -20.35 13.99 -19.65
C ALA A 707 -20.99 14.05 -18.26
N GLY A 708 -22.32 14.14 -18.23
CA GLY A 708 -23.13 13.94 -17.03
C GLY A 708 -24.08 12.76 -17.21
N PHE A 709 -24.37 12.03 -16.15
CA PHE A 709 -25.31 10.91 -16.17
C PHE A 709 -26.03 10.81 -14.83
N LYS A 710 -27.33 10.55 -14.84
CA LYS A 710 -28.12 10.31 -13.64
C LYS A 710 -29.12 9.19 -13.90
N GLY A 711 -28.93 8.05 -13.26
CA GLY A 711 -29.76 6.89 -13.57
C GLY A 711 -29.42 5.63 -12.78
N ASP A 712 -30.17 4.57 -13.07
CA ASP A 712 -29.94 3.23 -12.54
C ASP A 712 -29.06 2.43 -13.52
N ILE A 713 -28.11 1.69 -12.96
CA ILE A 713 -27.21 0.79 -13.69
C ILE A 713 -27.34 -0.61 -13.06
N ALA A 714 -27.43 -1.62 -13.91
CA ALA A 714 -27.29 -3.01 -13.55
C ALA A 714 -26.30 -3.69 -14.49
N PHE A 715 -25.32 -4.39 -13.91
CA PHE A 715 -24.31 -5.15 -14.64
C PHE A 715 -24.18 -6.53 -13.99
N VAL A 716 -24.07 -7.58 -14.81
CA VAL A 716 -23.78 -8.95 -14.37
C VAL A 716 -22.77 -9.57 -15.33
N ALA A 717 -21.62 -9.99 -14.83
CA ALA A 717 -20.68 -10.80 -15.59
C ALA A 717 -21.18 -12.25 -15.65
N THR A 718 -21.43 -12.76 -16.85
CA THR A 718 -21.80 -14.16 -17.07
C THR A 718 -20.74 -14.87 -17.92
N ALA A 719 -20.72 -16.20 -17.88
CA ALA A 719 -19.80 -17.00 -18.70
C ALA A 719 -20.02 -16.82 -20.22
N GLN A 720 -21.21 -16.39 -20.66
CA GLN A 720 -21.53 -16.13 -22.07
C GLN A 720 -21.24 -14.68 -22.49
N GLY A 721 -20.84 -13.82 -21.56
CA GLY A 721 -20.62 -12.39 -21.77
C GLY A 721 -21.37 -11.52 -20.75
N PRO A 722 -21.10 -10.21 -20.70
CA PRO A 722 -21.74 -9.33 -19.74
C PRO A 722 -23.20 -9.03 -20.12
N GLU A 723 -24.08 -9.02 -19.11
CA GLU A 723 -25.40 -8.40 -19.21
C GLU A 723 -25.33 -6.99 -18.62
N VAL A 724 -25.77 -5.98 -19.38
CA VAL A 724 -25.77 -4.56 -18.99
C VAL A 724 -27.15 -3.98 -19.21
N ARG A 725 -27.69 -3.31 -18.18
CA ARG A 725 -28.89 -2.48 -18.30
C ARG A 725 -28.62 -1.11 -17.70
N VAL A 726 -28.86 -0.07 -18.48
CA VAL A 726 -28.70 1.33 -18.05
C VAL A 726 -30.01 2.06 -18.30
N ARG A 727 -30.52 2.76 -17.28
CA ARG A 727 -31.72 3.60 -17.39
C ARG A 727 -31.48 4.96 -16.76
N GLY A 728 -31.69 6.06 -17.48
CA GLY A 728 -31.51 7.39 -16.89
C GLY A 728 -31.41 8.52 -17.89
N ASP A 729 -30.92 9.65 -17.41
CA ASP A 729 -30.67 10.84 -18.21
C ASP A 729 -29.16 11.04 -18.37
N THR A 730 -28.72 11.47 -19.54
CA THR A 730 -27.33 11.83 -19.81
C THR A 730 -27.26 13.19 -20.49
N VAL A 731 -26.14 13.87 -20.32
CA VAL A 731 -25.84 15.12 -21.00
C VAL A 731 -24.38 15.12 -21.44
N LEU A 732 -24.11 15.63 -22.63
CA LEU A 732 -22.77 15.90 -23.13
C LEU A 732 -22.62 17.40 -23.32
N GLU A 733 -21.77 18.02 -22.51
CA GLU A 733 -21.58 19.46 -22.46
C GLU A 733 -20.21 19.88 -23.00
N ASP A 734 -20.16 21.11 -23.51
CA ASP A 734 -18.93 21.78 -23.97
C ASP A 734 -18.08 20.94 -24.94
N VAL A 735 -18.74 20.20 -25.83
CA VAL A 735 -18.05 19.28 -26.74
C VAL A 735 -17.36 20.07 -27.84
N ARG A 736 -16.10 19.74 -28.10
CA ARG A 736 -15.31 20.31 -29.20
C ARG A 736 -14.47 19.23 -29.83
N ALA A 737 -14.64 19.06 -31.13
CA ALA A 737 -14.01 18.01 -31.90
C ALA A 737 -13.40 18.58 -33.19
N ASN A 738 -12.16 18.19 -33.45
CA ASN A 738 -11.47 18.52 -34.69
C ASN A 738 -11.36 17.29 -35.59
N SER A 739 -11.36 17.50 -36.91
CA SER A 739 -10.95 16.44 -37.83
C SER A 739 -9.47 16.11 -37.65
N ARG A 740 -9.12 14.81 -37.63
CA ARG A 740 -7.73 14.32 -37.59
C ARG A 740 -6.98 14.49 -38.92
N ALA A 741 -7.66 14.99 -39.95
CA ALA A 741 -7.25 15.10 -41.35
C ALA A 741 -7.24 13.76 -42.10
N ALA A 742 -8.02 13.70 -43.17
CA ALA A 742 -7.90 12.73 -44.25
C ALA A 742 -7.81 13.51 -45.57
N ALA A 743 -6.73 13.25 -46.32
CA ALA A 743 -6.42 13.64 -47.71
C ALA A 743 -6.42 15.15 -48.05
N ASP A 744 -5.29 15.64 -48.59
CA ASP A 744 -5.16 16.92 -49.33
C ASP A 744 -4.60 18.16 -48.62
N GLY A 745 -3.80 17.99 -47.55
CA GLY A 745 -2.76 18.98 -47.19
C GLY A 745 -3.19 20.43 -46.93
N GLN A 746 -4.47 20.70 -46.62
CA GLN A 746 -5.00 22.05 -46.43
C GLN A 746 -5.07 22.51 -44.95
N ALA A 747 -5.09 23.84 -44.79
CA ALA A 747 -4.69 24.60 -43.62
C ALA A 747 -5.34 24.22 -42.27
N ALA A 748 -4.58 24.42 -41.17
CA ALA A 748 -4.97 24.20 -39.78
C ALA A 748 -6.28 24.90 -39.32
N LEU A 749 -6.82 25.83 -40.12
CA LEU A 749 -8.05 26.59 -39.88
C LEU A 749 -9.34 25.81 -40.22
N GLU A 750 -9.27 24.76 -41.04
CA GLU A 750 -10.45 23.95 -41.42
C GLU A 750 -10.68 22.75 -40.49
N ARG A 751 -9.92 22.65 -39.40
CA ARG A 751 -9.94 21.46 -38.52
C ARG A 751 -11.14 21.41 -37.59
N GLU A 752 -11.78 22.53 -37.26
CA GLU A 752 -12.99 22.53 -36.42
C GLU A 752 -14.15 21.85 -37.16
N LEU A 753 -14.61 20.72 -36.62
CA LEU A 753 -15.58 19.85 -37.26
C LEU A 753 -16.94 19.93 -36.58
N LEU A 754 -16.95 19.77 -35.26
CA LEU A 754 -18.14 19.74 -34.43
C LEU A 754 -17.89 20.49 -33.13
N ASN A 755 -18.87 21.29 -32.72
CA ASN A 755 -18.88 21.97 -31.43
C ASN A 755 -20.32 22.11 -30.95
N TRP A 756 -20.62 21.86 -29.69
CA TRP A 756 -21.93 22.16 -29.12
C TRP A 756 -21.85 22.42 -27.62
N GLN A 757 -22.75 23.27 -27.12
CA GLN A 757 -22.81 23.58 -25.69
C GLN A 757 -23.42 22.43 -24.88
N SER A 758 -24.53 21.84 -25.36
CA SER A 758 -25.23 20.77 -24.66
C SER A 758 -25.97 19.84 -25.61
N LEU A 759 -25.75 18.53 -25.43
CA LEU A 759 -26.54 17.44 -25.99
C LEU A 759 -27.15 16.66 -24.82
N GLY A 760 -28.40 16.97 -24.50
CA GLY A 760 -29.19 16.28 -23.49
C GLY A 760 -29.94 15.08 -24.08
N MET A 761 -29.86 13.92 -23.44
CA MET A 761 -30.61 12.72 -23.80
C MET A 761 -31.31 12.19 -22.55
N ARG A 762 -32.63 12.31 -22.50
CA ARG A 762 -33.45 11.92 -21.35
C ARG A 762 -34.13 10.58 -21.58
N GLY A 763 -34.26 9.80 -20.50
CA GLY A 763 -34.90 8.49 -20.53
C GLY A 763 -34.20 7.51 -21.46
N ILE A 764 -32.86 7.47 -21.42
CA ILE A 764 -32.06 6.41 -22.03
C ILE A 764 -32.44 5.08 -21.40
N GLU A 765 -32.66 4.06 -22.22
CA GLU A 765 -32.70 2.67 -21.85
C GLU A 765 -31.75 1.88 -22.76
N LEU A 766 -30.62 1.43 -22.21
CA LEU A 766 -29.67 0.57 -22.90
C LEU A 766 -29.78 -0.84 -22.30
N ALA A 767 -29.89 -1.86 -23.15
CA ALA A 767 -29.82 -3.25 -22.77
C ALA A 767 -28.86 -4.02 -23.69
N ILE A 768 -27.85 -4.64 -23.09
CA ILE A 768 -26.88 -5.52 -23.73
C ILE A 768 -26.99 -6.86 -23.04
N ALA A 769 -27.18 -7.93 -23.79
CA ALA A 769 -27.21 -9.30 -23.28
C ALA A 769 -26.59 -10.25 -24.31
N PRO A 770 -25.82 -11.28 -23.88
CA PRO A 770 -25.25 -12.25 -24.80
C PRO A 770 -26.32 -12.90 -25.69
N GLY A 771 -26.03 -13.00 -26.99
CA GLY A 771 -26.94 -13.62 -27.97
C GLY A 771 -28.20 -12.83 -28.34
N GLN A 772 -28.39 -11.62 -27.78
CA GLN A 772 -29.49 -10.70 -28.14
C GLN A 772 -28.95 -9.48 -28.90
N PRO A 773 -29.72 -8.89 -29.84
CA PRO A 773 -29.33 -7.62 -30.43
C PRO A 773 -29.27 -6.52 -29.37
N LEU A 774 -28.31 -5.61 -29.48
CA LEU A 774 -28.22 -4.42 -28.63
C LEU A 774 -29.53 -3.62 -28.74
N ARG A 775 -30.12 -3.25 -27.61
CA ARG A 775 -31.31 -2.39 -27.57
C ARG A 775 -30.95 -1.05 -26.95
N LEU A 776 -31.22 0.03 -27.68
CA LEU A 776 -31.04 1.40 -27.21
C LEU A 776 -32.32 2.18 -27.48
N ALA A 777 -32.94 2.72 -26.44
CA ALA A 777 -34.04 3.66 -26.57
C ALA A 777 -33.70 5.00 -25.91
N VAL A 778 -33.98 6.12 -26.56
CA VAL A 778 -33.87 7.46 -25.98
C VAL A 778 -35.22 8.14 -26.10
N ARG A 779 -35.81 8.53 -24.97
CA ARG A 779 -37.17 9.11 -24.92
C ARG A 779 -37.22 10.55 -25.43
N GLU A 780 -36.19 11.35 -25.18
CA GLU A 780 -36.13 12.74 -25.63
C GLU A 780 -34.67 13.14 -25.82
N THR A 781 -34.37 13.84 -26.90
CA THR A 781 -33.04 14.38 -27.21
C THR A 781 -33.16 15.89 -27.42
N SER A 782 -32.21 16.66 -26.92
CA SER A 782 -32.12 18.11 -27.14
C SER A 782 -30.67 18.50 -27.44
N LEU A 783 -30.45 19.21 -28.54
CA LEU A 783 -29.14 19.73 -28.93
C LEU A 783 -29.23 21.26 -29.04
N SER A 784 -28.39 21.97 -28.28
CA SER A 784 -28.38 23.43 -28.22
C SER A 784 -27.01 24.02 -28.57
N ASP A 785 -27.02 25.17 -29.23
CA ASP A 785 -25.83 25.97 -29.55
C ASP A 785 -24.78 25.12 -30.27
N PHE A 786 -25.22 24.43 -31.32
CA PHE A 786 -24.40 23.50 -32.08
C PHE A 786 -23.80 24.14 -33.33
N TYR A 787 -22.61 23.69 -33.67
CA TYR A 787 -21.84 24.01 -34.85
C TYR A 787 -21.44 22.71 -35.54
N ALA A 788 -21.65 22.63 -36.84
CA ALA A 788 -21.13 21.56 -37.66
C ALA A 788 -20.56 22.11 -38.97
N ARG A 789 -19.42 21.55 -39.39
CA ARG A 789 -18.85 21.79 -40.71
C ARG A 789 -19.14 20.61 -41.63
N VAL A 790 -19.93 20.87 -42.66
CA VAL A 790 -20.35 19.88 -43.65
C VAL A 790 -19.64 20.17 -44.97
N ILE A 791 -18.79 19.24 -45.40
CA ILE A 791 -18.02 19.36 -46.63
C ILE A 791 -18.45 18.22 -47.56
N VAL A 792 -18.90 18.57 -48.75
CA VAL A 792 -19.03 17.63 -49.86
C VAL A 792 -17.69 17.59 -50.58
N HIS A 793 -17.05 16.42 -50.56
CA HIS A 793 -15.77 16.19 -51.22
C HIS A 793 -15.92 16.21 -52.75
N GLU A 794 -14.80 16.28 -53.47
CA GLU A 794 -14.78 16.22 -54.94
C GLU A 794 -15.36 14.89 -55.48
N THR A 795 -15.43 13.85 -54.64
CA THR A 795 -16.06 12.55 -54.92
C THR A 795 -17.58 12.55 -54.71
N GLY A 796 -18.16 13.64 -54.18
CA GLY A 796 -19.57 13.72 -53.81
C GLY A 796 -19.91 13.12 -52.44
N ARG A 797 -18.95 12.51 -51.72
CA ARG A 797 -19.15 12.03 -50.34
C ARG A 797 -19.11 13.18 -49.34
N VAL A 798 -19.75 13.01 -48.18
CA VAL A 798 -19.79 14.02 -47.11
C VAL A 798 -18.80 13.65 -46.01
N ASN A 799 -18.01 14.61 -45.53
CA ASN A 799 -17.00 14.42 -44.47
C ASN A 799 -17.54 13.77 -43.18
N LEU A 800 -18.81 14.02 -42.81
CA LEU A 800 -19.44 13.41 -41.62
C LEU A 800 -19.67 11.90 -41.75
N GLN A 801 -19.61 11.34 -42.95
CA GLN A 801 -19.70 9.88 -43.15
C GLN A 801 -18.40 9.17 -42.78
N ASP A 802 -17.28 9.89 -42.71
CA ASP A 802 -15.95 9.34 -42.45
C ASP A 802 -15.51 9.53 -40.99
N LEU A 803 -16.42 9.86 -40.06
CA LEU A 803 -16.13 10.08 -38.63
C LEU A 803 -15.66 8.81 -37.92
N VAL A 804 -16.25 7.67 -38.28
CA VAL A 804 -15.86 6.34 -37.78
C VAL A 804 -14.89 5.75 -38.78
N ARG A 805 -13.76 5.24 -38.30
CA ARG A 805 -12.80 4.54 -39.14
C ARG A 805 -13.38 3.18 -39.51
N GLY A 806 -13.96 3.07 -40.70
CA GLY A 806 -14.39 1.79 -41.26
C GLY A 806 -13.19 0.95 -41.70
N ASP A 807 -13.37 -0.38 -41.80
CA ASP A 807 -12.48 -1.22 -42.61
C ASP A 807 -12.45 -0.61 -44.01
N ALA A 808 -11.25 -0.24 -44.47
CA ALA A 808 -11.09 0.45 -45.74
C ALA A 808 -11.83 -0.31 -46.86
N PRO A 809 -12.62 0.36 -47.70
CA PRO A 809 -13.04 -0.22 -48.95
C PRO A 809 -11.77 -0.59 -49.71
N GLU A 810 -11.63 -1.88 -50.02
CA GLU A 810 -10.61 -2.39 -50.92
C GLU A 810 -10.62 -1.48 -52.16
N ALA A 811 -9.51 -0.77 -52.39
CA ALA A 811 -9.39 0.13 -53.53
C ALA A 811 -9.71 -0.67 -54.81
N PRO A 812 -10.44 -0.09 -55.79
CA PRO A 812 -10.68 -0.78 -57.04
C PRO A 812 -9.32 -1.11 -57.67
N ALA A 813 -9.09 -2.42 -57.81
CA ALA A 813 -7.93 -2.98 -58.47
C ALA A 813 -7.99 -2.66 -59.96
N ASP A 814 -7.47 -1.51 -60.35
CA ASP A 814 -7.02 -1.26 -61.73
C ASP A 814 -5.91 -0.19 -61.74
N ALA A 815 -4.70 -0.66 -61.45
CA ALA A 815 -3.47 -0.04 -61.93
C ALA A 815 -2.50 -1.17 -62.32
N PRO A 816 -1.99 -1.22 -63.56
CA PRO A 816 -1.11 -2.28 -63.99
C PRO A 816 0.27 -2.10 -63.33
N VAL A 817 0.62 -3.01 -62.43
CA VAL A 817 1.96 -3.09 -61.84
C VAL A 817 2.84 -3.91 -62.76
N ALA A 818 3.77 -3.25 -63.46
CA ALA A 818 4.87 -3.90 -64.14
C ALA A 818 6.01 -4.20 -63.15
N GLY A 819 6.25 -5.50 -62.91
CA GLY A 819 7.57 -6.08 -62.73
C GLY A 819 8.29 -5.89 -61.40
N ALA A 820 8.19 -6.88 -60.51
CA ALA A 820 9.34 -7.40 -59.76
C ALA A 820 9.04 -8.81 -59.23
N ALA A 821 9.92 -9.76 -59.59
CA ALA A 821 9.89 -11.16 -59.21
C ALA A 821 10.42 -11.39 -57.77
N PRO A 822 10.18 -12.57 -57.17
CA PRO A 822 10.19 -12.78 -55.72
C PRO A 822 11.56 -13.20 -55.18
N VAL A 823 11.78 -12.96 -53.89
CA VAL A 823 12.85 -13.64 -53.13
C VAL A 823 12.23 -14.23 -51.86
N ALA A 824 12.37 -15.55 -51.73
CA ALA A 824 12.04 -16.33 -50.54
C ALA A 824 13.25 -16.41 -49.60
N ALA A 825 12.97 -16.42 -48.28
CA ALA A 825 13.67 -17.11 -47.18
C ALA A 825 13.44 -16.33 -45.87
N THR A 826 13.16 -16.89 -44.69
CA THR A 826 12.97 -18.26 -44.20
C THR A 826 12.53 -18.16 -42.73
N ALA A 827 11.85 -19.22 -42.26
CA ALA A 827 11.90 -19.82 -40.92
C ALA A 827 10.99 -19.30 -39.79
N ASP A 828 10.00 -20.17 -39.51
CA ASP A 828 9.71 -20.80 -38.22
C ASP A 828 8.93 -20.04 -37.14
N GLY A 829 7.65 -20.42 -37.04
CA GLY A 829 7.27 -21.34 -35.95
C GLY A 829 6.34 -20.82 -34.87
N LYS A 830 5.03 -20.75 -35.16
CA LYS A 830 3.99 -21.51 -34.41
C LYS A 830 2.62 -21.31 -35.03
N ALA A 831 2.08 -22.39 -35.56
CA ALA A 831 0.66 -22.54 -35.80
C ALA A 831 -0.07 -22.50 -34.45
N ALA A 832 -0.87 -21.46 -34.24
CA ALA A 832 -2.05 -21.53 -33.41
C ALA A 832 -3.24 -21.60 -34.37
N VAL A 833 -3.92 -22.74 -34.35
CA VAL A 833 -5.20 -22.95 -35.01
C VAL A 833 -6.21 -22.01 -34.34
N ALA A 834 -6.42 -20.83 -34.92
CA ALA A 834 -7.66 -20.11 -34.72
C ALA A 834 -8.69 -20.86 -35.56
N THR A 835 -9.43 -21.76 -34.91
CA THR A 835 -10.76 -22.14 -35.36
C THR A 835 -11.48 -20.84 -35.71
N ALA A 836 -11.78 -20.68 -37.00
CA ALA A 836 -12.83 -19.79 -37.45
C ALA A 836 -14.12 -20.29 -36.80
N ALA A 837 -14.36 -19.82 -35.56
CA ALA A 837 -15.71 -19.72 -35.06
C ALA A 837 -16.40 -18.83 -36.07
N ALA A 838 -17.28 -19.42 -36.87
CA ALA A 838 -18.23 -18.68 -37.68
C ALA A 838 -18.77 -17.57 -36.77
N SER A 839 -18.38 -16.33 -37.07
CA SER A 839 -18.98 -15.16 -36.45
C SER A 839 -20.45 -15.28 -36.80
N VAL A 840 -21.27 -15.72 -35.84
CA VAL A 840 -22.71 -15.58 -35.93
C VAL A 840 -22.92 -14.11 -36.27
N PRO A 841 -23.54 -13.78 -37.41
CA PRO A 841 -23.73 -12.38 -37.78
C PRO A 841 -24.43 -11.71 -36.59
N ALA A 842 -23.77 -10.73 -35.99
CA ALA A 842 -24.31 -10.03 -34.84
C ALA A 842 -25.67 -9.47 -35.25
N ALA A 843 -26.72 -9.87 -34.53
CA ALA A 843 -28.07 -9.40 -34.81
C ALA A 843 -28.07 -7.86 -34.81
N ALA A 844 -28.63 -7.26 -35.85
CA ALA A 844 -28.61 -5.81 -36.04
C ALA A 844 -29.20 -5.09 -34.81
N PRO A 845 -28.58 -3.97 -34.37
CA PRO A 845 -29.01 -3.26 -33.18
C PRO A 845 -30.41 -2.66 -33.36
N GLN A 846 -31.23 -2.75 -32.31
CA GLN A 846 -32.54 -2.12 -32.22
C GLN A 846 -32.40 -0.77 -31.52
N ILE A 847 -32.47 0.30 -32.30
CA ILE A 847 -32.24 1.68 -31.84
C ILE A 847 -33.52 2.47 -32.05
N ARG A 848 -34.01 3.11 -30.98
CA ARG A 848 -35.16 4.02 -31.01
C ARG A 848 -34.74 5.37 -30.42
N ILE A 849 -34.96 6.45 -31.14
CA ILE A 849 -34.57 7.80 -30.72
C ILE A 849 -35.76 8.74 -30.89
N GLY A 850 -36.06 9.54 -29.88
CA GLY A 850 -36.76 10.81 -30.06
C GLY A 850 -38.06 10.97 -29.26
N PRO A 851 -38.64 12.19 -29.28
CA PRO A 851 -38.33 13.30 -30.19
C PRO A 851 -36.97 13.99 -29.94
N ILE A 852 -36.40 14.58 -31.00
CA ILE A 852 -35.19 15.42 -31.00
C ILE A 852 -35.59 16.90 -31.15
N SER A 853 -35.07 17.78 -30.29
CA SER A 853 -35.15 19.23 -30.45
C SER A 853 -33.77 19.82 -30.80
N LEU A 854 -33.76 20.76 -31.74
CA LEU A 854 -32.59 21.49 -32.20
C LEU A 854 -32.81 22.96 -31.88
N VAL A 855 -31.86 23.60 -31.19
CA VAL A 855 -31.95 25.01 -30.79
C VAL A 855 -30.67 25.74 -31.16
N ASN A 856 -30.82 26.85 -31.89
CA ASN A 856 -29.74 27.78 -32.20
C ASN A 856 -28.50 27.14 -32.87
N GLY A 857 -28.72 26.41 -33.97
CA GLY A 857 -27.65 25.76 -34.73
C GLY A 857 -27.00 26.64 -35.79
N THR A 858 -25.72 26.38 -36.05
CA THR A 858 -24.95 26.92 -37.17
C THR A 858 -24.33 25.78 -37.98
N VAL A 859 -24.51 25.77 -39.29
CA VAL A 859 -23.89 24.80 -40.19
C VAL A 859 -23.13 25.54 -41.28
N TYR A 860 -21.84 25.27 -41.37
CA TYR A 860 -21.01 25.74 -42.48
C TYR A 860 -20.94 24.66 -43.53
N PHE A 861 -21.61 24.91 -44.64
CA PHE A 861 -21.66 24.01 -45.78
C PHE A 861 -20.63 24.42 -46.82
N SER A 862 -19.91 23.46 -47.38
CA SER A 862 -18.98 23.68 -48.48
C SER A 862 -19.10 22.54 -49.48
N ASP A 863 -19.40 22.87 -50.73
CA ASP A 863 -19.46 21.93 -51.83
C ASP A 863 -18.22 22.08 -52.72
N ARG A 864 -17.31 21.10 -52.63
CA ARG A 864 -16.09 21.02 -53.44
C ARG A 864 -16.28 20.17 -54.70
N PHE A 865 -17.46 19.54 -54.90
CA PHE A 865 -17.80 18.82 -56.12
C PHE A 865 -17.98 19.77 -57.32
N VAL A 866 -18.20 21.06 -57.08
CA VAL A 866 -18.34 22.12 -58.08
C VAL A 866 -17.11 23.03 -58.06
N LYS A 867 -16.66 23.48 -59.24
CA LYS A 867 -15.53 24.42 -59.39
C LYS A 867 -16.00 25.66 -60.17
N PRO A 868 -15.78 26.90 -59.68
CA PRO A 868 -15.24 27.24 -58.34
C PRO A 868 -16.10 26.66 -57.21
N ASN A 869 -15.55 26.49 -56.00
CA ASN A 869 -16.28 25.85 -54.89
C ASN A 869 -17.49 26.70 -54.45
N TYR A 870 -18.56 26.04 -54.01
CA TYR A 870 -19.68 26.72 -53.37
C TYR A 870 -19.55 26.62 -51.85
N SER A 871 -19.87 27.69 -51.14
CA SER A 871 -19.94 27.68 -49.68
C SER A 871 -21.20 28.40 -49.23
N ALA A 872 -21.78 27.92 -48.13
CA ALA A 872 -22.97 28.52 -47.54
C ALA A 872 -22.94 28.49 -46.01
N ASN A 873 -23.46 29.54 -45.41
CA ASN A 873 -23.66 29.64 -43.97
C ASN A 873 -25.15 29.51 -43.63
N LEU A 874 -25.48 28.45 -42.90
CA LEU A 874 -26.80 28.22 -42.32
C LEU A 874 -26.74 28.60 -40.84
N SER A 875 -27.61 29.50 -40.41
CA SER A 875 -27.63 30.03 -39.03
C SER A 875 -29.04 30.01 -38.45
N GLU A 876 -29.14 30.16 -37.13
CA GLU A 876 -30.41 30.15 -36.38
C GLU A 876 -31.24 28.88 -36.60
N LEU A 877 -30.57 27.75 -36.89
CA LEU A 877 -31.24 26.49 -37.17
C LEU A 877 -31.97 26.00 -35.90
N THR A 878 -33.30 25.98 -35.97
CA THR A 878 -34.17 25.55 -34.88
C THR A 878 -35.23 24.62 -35.43
N GLY A 879 -35.48 23.49 -34.76
CA GLY A 879 -36.38 22.48 -35.30
C GLY A 879 -36.66 21.32 -34.36
N ARG A 880 -37.52 20.41 -34.82
CA ARG A 880 -37.90 19.18 -34.14
C ARG A 880 -37.93 18.02 -35.13
N LEU A 881 -37.45 16.85 -34.69
CA LEU A 881 -37.64 15.57 -35.36
C LEU A 881 -38.38 14.64 -34.40
N SER A 882 -39.50 14.02 -34.80
CA SER A 882 -40.22 13.09 -33.93
C SER A 882 -39.46 11.77 -33.73
N ALA A 883 -40.01 10.84 -32.95
CA ALA A 883 -39.35 9.58 -32.69
C ALA A 883 -39.20 8.71 -33.96
N PHE A 884 -38.04 8.09 -34.14
CA PHE A 884 -37.74 7.12 -35.21
C PHE A 884 -37.08 5.86 -34.62
N SER A 885 -37.08 4.76 -35.39
CA SER A 885 -36.58 3.46 -34.95
C SER A 885 -35.94 2.67 -36.09
N SER A 886 -34.91 1.88 -35.78
CA SER A 886 -34.34 0.86 -36.69
C SER A 886 -35.15 -0.45 -36.71
N ALA A 887 -36.12 -0.61 -35.80
CA ALA A 887 -36.90 -1.85 -35.63
C ALA A 887 -38.04 -2.04 -36.66
N SER A 888 -38.04 -1.28 -37.76
CA SER A 888 -39.02 -1.45 -38.83
C SER A 888 -38.67 -2.62 -39.74
N THR A 889 -39.64 -3.49 -40.02
CA THR A 889 -39.59 -4.39 -41.17
C THR A 889 -39.56 -3.54 -42.45
N ARG A 890 -38.95 -4.06 -43.52
CA ARG A 890 -38.77 -3.38 -44.82
C ARG A 890 -40.09 -2.84 -45.42
N GLU A 891 -41.25 -3.30 -44.92
CA GLU A 891 -42.60 -2.93 -45.37
C GLU A 891 -43.31 -1.87 -44.48
N GLN A 892 -42.81 -1.54 -43.28
CA GLN A 892 -43.39 -0.50 -42.38
C GLN A 892 -42.30 0.31 -41.66
N ALA A 893 -41.56 1.15 -42.41
CA ALA A 893 -40.65 2.14 -41.82
C ALA A 893 -41.39 3.15 -40.92
N THR A 894 -40.95 3.32 -39.68
CA THR A 894 -41.51 4.33 -38.76
C THR A 894 -40.96 5.71 -39.14
N MET A 895 -41.74 6.48 -39.90
CA MET A 895 -41.37 7.81 -40.38
C MET A 895 -41.46 8.84 -39.23
N ALA A 896 -40.41 9.65 -39.05
CA ALA A 896 -40.41 10.74 -38.08
C ALA A 896 -40.74 12.09 -38.72
N GLU A 897 -41.69 12.83 -38.15
CA GLU A 897 -42.01 14.20 -38.53
C GLU A 897 -40.81 15.13 -38.33
N LEU A 898 -40.44 15.85 -39.37
CA LEU A 898 -39.39 16.87 -39.38
C LEU A 898 -40.02 18.26 -39.51
N GLU A 899 -39.61 19.18 -38.63
CA GLU A 899 -39.76 20.63 -38.79
C GLU A 899 -38.40 21.27 -38.54
N LEU A 900 -37.88 22.02 -39.50
CA LEU A 900 -36.61 22.76 -39.37
C LEU A 900 -36.76 24.14 -39.99
N ARG A 901 -36.38 25.18 -39.25
CA ARG A 901 -36.34 26.57 -39.72
C ARG A 901 -34.97 27.18 -39.47
N GLY A 902 -34.58 28.14 -40.30
CA GLY A 902 -33.35 28.90 -40.11
C GLY A 902 -33.14 29.96 -41.17
N ARG A 903 -31.91 30.47 -41.24
CA ARG A 903 -31.48 31.46 -42.24
C ARG A 903 -30.30 30.94 -43.06
N ALA A 904 -30.37 31.08 -44.37
CA ALA A 904 -29.26 30.83 -45.30
C ALA A 904 -28.63 32.16 -45.74
N GLU A 905 -27.30 32.23 -45.81
CA GLU A 905 -26.55 33.44 -46.16
C GLU A 905 -27.00 34.69 -45.37
N GLY A 906 -27.30 34.48 -44.08
CA GLY A 906 -27.72 35.51 -43.12
C GLY A 906 -29.11 36.12 -43.34
N THR A 907 -29.71 35.99 -44.54
CA THR A 907 -30.91 36.75 -44.91
C THR A 907 -32.05 35.94 -45.53
N ALA A 908 -31.76 34.81 -46.18
CA ALA A 908 -32.78 34.00 -46.85
C ALA A 908 -33.47 33.08 -45.84
N SER A 909 -34.81 33.07 -45.79
CA SER A 909 -35.53 32.18 -44.89
C SER A 909 -35.53 30.75 -45.42
N LEU A 910 -35.19 29.79 -44.56
CA LEU A 910 -35.23 28.35 -44.82
C LEU A 910 -36.31 27.71 -43.95
N GLU A 911 -37.18 26.90 -44.55
CA GLU A 911 -38.13 26.03 -43.87
C GLU A 911 -38.12 24.64 -44.50
N ILE A 912 -38.04 23.58 -43.69
CA ILE A 912 -38.12 22.19 -44.12
C ILE A 912 -39.15 21.49 -43.24
N LEU A 913 -40.19 20.92 -43.86
CA LEU A 913 -41.28 20.21 -43.21
C LEU A 913 -41.43 18.82 -43.84
N GLY A 914 -41.86 17.81 -43.09
CA GLY A 914 -42.20 16.52 -43.70
C GLY A 914 -41.92 15.36 -42.77
N GLN A 915 -41.51 14.22 -43.32
CA GLN A 915 -41.18 13.03 -42.55
C GLN A 915 -39.94 12.33 -43.11
N LEU A 916 -39.10 11.74 -42.26
CA LEU A 916 -37.96 10.91 -42.68
C LEU A 916 -37.63 9.85 -41.63
N ASN A 917 -36.99 8.75 -42.04
CA ASN A 917 -36.38 7.79 -41.12
C ASN A 917 -34.87 7.69 -41.41
N PRO A 918 -34.01 8.28 -40.57
CA PRO A 918 -32.57 8.31 -40.81
C PRO A 918 -31.87 6.97 -40.53
N LEU A 919 -32.56 6.01 -39.88
CA LEU A 919 -32.04 4.68 -39.58
C LEU A 919 -32.50 3.60 -40.57
N ALA A 920 -33.28 3.98 -41.60
CA ALA A 920 -33.65 3.07 -42.67
C ALA A 920 -32.50 2.92 -43.68
N ASP A 921 -32.30 1.71 -44.18
CA ASP A 921 -31.32 1.40 -45.22
C ASP A 921 -32.03 0.75 -46.42
N PRO A 922 -32.21 1.46 -47.55
CA PRO A 922 -31.77 2.84 -47.82
C PRO A 922 -32.62 3.90 -47.09
N LEU A 923 -32.14 5.15 -47.06
CA LEU A 923 -32.83 6.30 -46.45
C LEU A 923 -34.23 6.50 -47.06
N VAL A 924 -35.25 6.63 -46.21
CA VAL A 924 -36.65 6.89 -46.62
C VAL A 924 -37.07 8.27 -46.13
N LEU A 925 -37.65 9.10 -47.01
CA LEU A 925 -38.07 10.46 -46.68
C LEU A 925 -39.25 10.95 -47.55
N ASP A 926 -40.04 11.88 -47.04
CA ASP A 926 -41.07 12.67 -47.74
C ASP A 926 -41.03 14.08 -47.14
N ILE A 927 -40.22 14.95 -47.73
CA ILE A 927 -39.95 16.30 -47.22
C ILE A 927 -40.37 17.36 -48.23
N LYS A 928 -40.85 18.48 -47.70
CA LYS A 928 -41.09 19.73 -48.41
C LYS A 928 -40.13 20.78 -47.86
N GLY A 929 -39.36 21.40 -48.74
CA GLY A 929 -38.47 22.50 -48.38
C GLY A 929 -38.91 23.78 -49.07
N ALA A 930 -38.85 24.90 -48.36
CA ALA A 930 -39.07 26.23 -48.91
C ALA A 930 -37.86 27.11 -48.56
N VAL A 931 -37.27 27.72 -49.58
CA VAL A 931 -36.27 28.78 -49.44
C VAL A 931 -36.83 30.02 -50.08
N ARG A 932 -36.78 31.17 -49.37
CA ARG A 932 -37.24 32.46 -49.91
C ARG A 932 -36.11 33.47 -49.92
N ASP A 933 -36.08 34.26 -50.99
CA ASP A 933 -35.18 35.40 -51.16
C ASP A 933 -33.69 35.08 -51.07
N LEU A 934 -33.27 33.89 -51.49
CA LEU A 934 -31.85 33.53 -51.59
C LEU A 934 -31.17 34.33 -52.69
N GLU A 935 -30.05 34.98 -52.39
CA GLU A 935 -29.30 35.78 -53.37
C GLU A 935 -28.65 34.86 -54.41
N LEU A 936 -29.03 35.01 -55.67
CA LEU A 936 -28.55 34.16 -56.76
C LEU A 936 -27.05 34.28 -57.07
N PRO A 937 -26.36 35.44 -56.89
CA PRO A 937 -24.92 35.51 -57.16
C PRO A 937 -24.08 34.50 -56.37
N ALA A 938 -24.51 34.13 -55.16
CA ALA A 938 -23.86 33.10 -54.36
C ALA A 938 -23.86 31.71 -55.05
N LEU A 939 -24.85 31.45 -55.93
CA LEU A 939 -25.00 30.21 -56.69
C LEU A 939 -24.27 30.20 -58.04
N SER A 940 -23.49 31.25 -58.34
CA SER A 940 -22.68 31.34 -59.57
C SER A 940 -21.80 30.11 -59.82
N PRO A 941 -21.15 29.47 -58.83
CA PRO A 941 -20.47 28.17 -59.01
C PRO A 941 -21.26 27.12 -59.80
N TYR A 942 -22.52 26.89 -59.43
CA TYR A 942 -23.39 25.92 -60.11
C TYR A 942 -23.79 26.41 -61.51
N ALA A 943 -24.10 27.69 -61.66
CA ALA A 943 -24.44 28.28 -62.96
C ALA A 943 -23.27 28.21 -63.96
N ILE A 944 -22.03 28.37 -63.49
CA ILE A 944 -20.83 28.23 -64.32
C ILE A 944 -20.64 26.76 -64.74
N LYS A 945 -20.73 25.81 -63.80
CA LYS A 945 -20.55 24.37 -64.11
C LYS A 945 -21.59 23.84 -65.10
N TYR A 946 -22.85 24.21 -64.94
CA TYR A 946 -23.94 23.63 -65.76
C TYR A 946 -24.37 24.49 -66.94
N ALA A 947 -24.17 25.82 -66.88
CA ALA A 947 -24.65 26.75 -67.90
C ALA A 947 -23.56 27.62 -68.55
N GLY A 948 -22.36 27.68 -67.97
CA GLY A 948 -21.20 28.41 -68.51
C GLY A 948 -21.20 29.93 -68.25
N HIS A 949 -22.11 30.42 -67.43
CA HIS A 949 -22.26 31.84 -67.11
C HIS A 949 -22.41 32.03 -65.60
N GLY A 950 -21.74 33.05 -65.04
CA GLY A 950 -21.97 33.49 -63.65
C GLY A 950 -23.26 34.30 -63.52
N ILE A 951 -23.80 34.41 -62.31
CA ILE A 951 -25.02 35.18 -62.04
C ILE A 951 -24.63 36.56 -61.49
N GLU A 952 -25.00 37.62 -62.21
CA GLU A 952 -24.70 38.99 -61.84
C GLU A 952 -25.61 39.50 -60.71
N ARG A 953 -26.90 39.16 -60.79
CA ARG A 953 -27.93 39.64 -59.85
C ARG A 953 -29.16 38.73 -59.92
N GLY A 954 -29.91 38.69 -58.82
CA GLY A 954 -31.26 38.16 -58.76
C GLY A 954 -31.53 37.46 -57.44
N LYS A 955 -32.79 37.11 -57.20
CA LYS A 955 -33.20 36.33 -56.02
C LYS A 955 -33.90 35.05 -56.41
N LEU A 956 -33.71 34.04 -55.59
CA LEU A 956 -34.24 32.70 -55.76
C LEU A 956 -35.21 32.41 -54.63
N SER A 957 -36.42 31.99 -54.98
CA SER A 957 -37.31 31.29 -54.07
C SER A 957 -37.58 29.90 -54.64
N VAL A 958 -37.43 28.86 -53.83
CA VAL A 958 -37.64 27.48 -54.25
C VAL A 958 -38.57 26.78 -53.28
N ASP A 959 -39.54 26.07 -53.85
CA ASP A 959 -40.31 25.06 -53.15
C ASP A 959 -39.93 23.68 -53.71
N VAL A 960 -39.36 22.83 -52.87
CA VAL A 960 -39.04 21.44 -53.21
C VAL A 960 -39.98 20.49 -52.49
N ALA A 961 -40.37 19.40 -53.13
CA ALA A 961 -41.02 18.27 -52.46
C ALA A 961 -40.37 16.97 -52.90
N TYR A 962 -39.62 16.32 -52.01
CA TYR A 962 -38.79 15.16 -52.28
C TYR A 962 -39.30 13.95 -51.51
N ARG A 963 -39.57 12.86 -52.22
CA ARG A 963 -39.99 11.58 -51.66
C ARG A 963 -39.04 10.48 -52.12
N VAL A 964 -38.49 9.74 -51.16
CA VAL A 964 -37.73 8.51 -51.38
C VAL A 964 -38.51 7.35 -50.77
N SER A 965 -38.90 6.38 -51.59
CA SER A 965 -39.61 5.19 -51.15
C SER A 965 -38.65 4.10 -50.63
N PRO A 966 -39.14 3.09 -49.88
CA PRO A 966 -38.30 2.04 -49.28
C PRO A 966 -37.46 1.20 -50.26
N ASP A 967 -37.81 1.20 -51.54
CA ASP A 967 -37.07 0.56 -52.65
C ASP A 967 -35.97 1.47 -53.25
N GLY A 968 -35.81 2.69 -52.71
CA GLY A 968 -34.79 3.66 -53.15
C GLY A 968 -35.19 4.47 -54.39
N GLN A 969 -36.48 4.54 -54.75
CA GLN A 969 -36.95 5.41 -55.83
C GLN A 969 -37.17 6.84 -55.32
N LEU A 970 -36.51 7.81 -55.97
CA LEU A 970 -36.68 9.24 -55.73
C LEU A 970 -37.76 9.79 -56.68
N THR A 971 -38.74 10.47 -56.12
CA THR A 971 -39.64 11.38 -56.82
C THR A 971 -39.51 12.76 -56.21
N ALA A 972 -39.20 13.76 -57.02
CA ALA A 972 -38.95 15.12 -56.58
C ALA A 972 -39.72 16.11 -57.47
N SER A 973 -40.34 17.12 -56.88
CA SER A 973 -40.82 18.31 -57.61
C SER A 973 -40.04 19.54 -57.13
N ASN A 974 -39.69 20.42 -58.05
CA ASN A 974 -38.95 21.64 -57.76
C ASN A 974 -39.65 22.81 -58.43
N GLN A 975 -40.35 23.64 -57.66
CA GLN A 975 -40.86 24.91 -58.14
C GLN A 975 -39.82 25.99 -57.85
N VAL A 976 -39.31 26.61 -58.90
CA VAL A 976 -38.22 27.57 -58.86
C VAL A 976 -38.72 28.92 -59.36
N VAL A 977 -38.73 29.91 -58.48
CA VAL A 977 -39.09 31.30 -58.77
C VAL A 977 -37.84 32.16 -58.72
N LEU A 978 -37.47 32.76 -59.85
CA LEU A 978 -36.30 33.63 -59.99
C LEU A 978 -36.78 35.06 -60.22
N ASN A 979 -36.39 35.97 -59.33
CA ASN A 979 -36.72 37.39 -59.41
C ASN A 979 -35.52 38.18 -59.93
N GLN A 980 -35.70 38.81 -61.08
CA GLN A 980 -34.74 39.72 -61.72
C GLN A 980 -33.36 39.06 -61.94
N LEU A 981 -33.36 37.81 -62.42
CA LEU A 981 -32.15 37.07 -62.77
C LEU A 981 -31.44 37.74 -63.95
N ALA A 982 -30.17 38.09 -63.75
CA ALA A 982 -29.27 38.54 -64.80
C ALA A 982 -28.00 37.67 -64.79
N PHE A 983 -27.63 37.12 -65.95
CA PHE A 983 -26.37 36.42 -66.12
C PHE A 983 -25.28 37.37 -66.59
N GLY A 984 -24.09 37.21 -66.04
CA GLY A 984 -22.88 37.89 -66.51
C GLY A 984 -22.36 37.31 -67.83
N ASP A 985 -21.15 37.72 -68.18
CA ASP A 985 -20.49 37.22 -69.38
C ASP A 985 -20.10 35.75 -69.26
N LYS A 986 -19.81 35.15 -70.42
CA LYS A 986 -19.41 33.74 -70.50
C LYS A 986 -18.09 33.56 -69.76
N VAL A 987 -18.02 32.53 -68.93
CA VAL A 987 -16.79 32.20 -68.21
C VAL A 987 -15.93 31.28 -69.08
N GLU A 988 -14.69 31.68 -69.35
CA GLU A 988 -13.73 30.87 -70.11
C GLU A 988 -13.37 29.59 -69.32
N GLY A 989 -13.32 28.45 -70.01
CA GLY A 989 -13.00 27.15 -69.40
C GLY A 989 -14.18 26.40 -68.74
N ALA A 990 -15.40 26.94 -68.78
CA ALA A 990 -16.57 26.24 -68.26
C ALA A 990 -16.93 24.99 -69.11
N PRO A 991 -17.31 23.85 -68.48
CA PRO A 991 -17.49 22.58 -69.19
C PRO A 991 -18.71 22.53 -70.12
N ASN A 992 -19.73 23.37 -69.86
CA ASN A 992 -20.94 23.50 -70.67
C ASN A 992 -21.25 24.98 -70.91
N SER A 993 -21.86 25.33 -72.04
CA SER A 993 -22.28 26.71 -72.35
C SER A 993 -23.67 26.70 -72.96
N LEU A 994 -24.67 27.11 -72.16
CA LEU A 994 -26.07 27.21 -72.57
C LEU A 994 -26.41 28.66 -72.93
N PRO A 995 -27.33 28.93 -73.87
CA PRO A 995 -27.74 30.30 -74.24
C PRO A 995 -28.67 30.93 -73.19
N VAL A 996 -28.19 31.04 -71.95
CA VAL A 996 -29.00 31.40 -70.77
C VAL A 996 -29.56 32.83 -70.82
N LYS A 997 -28.83 33.79 -71.40
CA LYS A 997 -29.32 35.18 -71.55
C LYS A 997 -30.59 35.23 -72.42
N LEU A 998 -30.65 34.39 -73.47
CA LEU A 998 -31.85 34.26 -74.31
C LEU A 998 -32.97 33.55 -73.55
N ALA A 999 -32.66 32.50 -72.80
CA ALA A 999 -33.65 31.77 -72.00
C ALA A 999 -34.31 32.68 -70.94
N VAL A 1000 -33.54 33.52 -70.25
CA VAL A 1000 -34.07 34.52 -69.30
C VAL A 1000 -34.99 35.51 -70.01
N ALA A 1001 -34.58 36.05 -71.18
CA ALA A 1001 -35.40 36.99 -71.94
C ALA A 1001 -36.72 36.38 -72.45
N LEU A 1002 -36.78 35.06 -72.62
CA LEU A 1002 -37.98 34.34 -73.07
C LEU A 1002 -38.90 33.90 -71.92
N LEU A 1003 -38.33 33.56 -70.77
CA LEU A 1003 -39.05 33.00 -69.63
C LEU A 1003 -39.46 34.05 -68.58
N ALA A 1004 -38.79 35.21 -68.54
CA ALA A 1004 -39.10 36.26 -67.58
C ALA A 1004 -40.36 37.03 -67.98
N ASP A 1005 -41.24 37.29 -67.02
CA ASP A 1005 -42.41 38.13 -67.22
C ASP A 1005 -42.08 39.63 -67.23
N ARG A 1006 -43.11 40.49 -67.37
CA ARG A 1006 -42.98 41.96 -67.35
C ARG A 1006 -42.39 42.54 -66.06
N ASN A 1007 -42.36 41.78 -64.98
CA ASN A 1007 -41.79 42.15 -63.68
C ASN A 1007 -40.40 41.52 -63.47
N GLY A 1008 -39.88 40.79 -64.45
CA GLY A 1008 -38.61 40.09 -64.39
C GLY A 1008 -38.65 38.79 -63.58
N VAL A 1009 -39.82 38.16 -63.43
CA VAL A 1009 -40.02 36.92 -62.66
C VAL A 1009 -40.06 35.72 -63.60
N ILE A 1010 -39.30 34.66 -63.28
CA ILE A 1010 -39.31 33.37 -63.97
C ILE A 1010 -39.81 32.32 -62.99
N ASP A 1011 -40.88 31.60 -63.32
CA ASP A 1011 -41.44 30.50 -62.50
C ASP A 1011 -41.37 29.20 -63.30
N ILE A 1012 -40.64 28.21 -62.80
CA ILE A 1012 -40.39 26.93 -63.48
C ILE A 1012 -40.67 25.78 -62.52
N ASP A 1013 -41.51 24.85 -62.96
CA ASP A 1013 -41.70 23.55 -62.29
C ASP A 1013 -40.86 22.45 -62.97
N LEU A 1014 -40.00 21.81 -62.19
CA LEU A 1014 -39.05 20.78 -62.63
C LEU A 1014 -39.24 19.48 -61.84
N PRO A 1015 -40.14 18.57 -62.28
CA PRO A 1015 -40.24 17.24 -61.71
C PRO A 1015 -39.03 16.37 -62.11
N ILE A 1016 -38.49 15.63 -61.14
CA ILE A 1016 -37.36 14.70 -61.27
C ILE A 1016 -37.79 13.34 -60.69
N SER A 1017 -37.52 12.25 -61.40
CA SER A 1017 -37.70 10.89 -60.88
C SER A 1017 -36.55 9.97 -61.30
N GLY A 1018 -36.21 8.99 -60.45
CA GLY A 1018 -35.14 8.02 -60.72
C GLY A 1018 -34.75 7.19 -59.49
N SER A 1019 -33.93 6.15 -59.70
CA SER A 1019 -33.40 5.31 -58.62
C SER A 1019 -32.16 5.94 -57.98
N LEU A 1020 -32.09 5.95 -56.65
CA LEU A 1020 -30.86 6.33 -55.91
C LEU A 1020 -29.76 5.27 -56.01
N ASN A 1021 -30.13 4.03 -56.34
CA ASN A 1021 -29.19 2.90 -56.42
C ASN A 1021 -28.51 2.78 -57.80
N ASP A 1022 -29.02 3.48 -58.83
CA ASP A 1022 -28.45 3.54 -60.18
C ASP A 1022 -28.74 4.91 -60.81
N PRO A 1023 -27.83 5.90 -60.69
CA PRO A 1023 -28.10 7.32 -60.91
C PRO A 1023 -28.08 7.75 -62.39
N GLN A 1024 -28.80 7.05 -63.27
CA GLN A 1024 -29.08 7.53 -64.63
C GLN A 1024 -30.34 8.42 -64.66
N PHE A 1025 -30.24 9.64 -64.14
CA PHE A 1025 -31.35 10.59 -64.15
C PHE A 1025 -31.61 11.15 -65.57
N GLN A 1026 -32.77 10.81 -66.15
CA GLN A 1026 -33.17 11.24 -67.49
C GLN A 1026 -33.71 12.67 -67.50
N LEU A 1027 -32.83 13.68 -67.61
CA LEU A 1027 -33.19 15.11 -67.63
C LEU A 1027 -33.74 15.63 -68.98
N GLY A 1028 -33.70 14.82 -70.04
CA GLY A 1028 -33.86 15.30 -71.43
C GLY A 1028 -35.28 15.61 -71.89
N SER A 1029 -36.32 15.07 -71.25
CA SER A 1029 -37.70 15.13 -71.79
C SER A 1029 -38.63 16.17 -71.15
N VAL A 1030 -38.20 16.80 -70.04
CA VAL A 1030 -39.02 17.77 -69.28
C VAL A 1030 -38.75 19.22 -69.73
N ILE A 1031 -37.50 19.56 -70.06
CA ILE A 1031 -37.09 20.93 -70.43
C ILE A 1031 -37.76 21.39 -71.73
N PHE A 1032 -37.98 20.49 -72.70
CA PHE A 1032 -38.54 20.85 -74.01
C PHE A 1032 -40.03 21.22 -73.96
N LYS A 1033 -40.78 20.80 -72.93
CA LYS A 1033 -42.23 21.09 -72.79
C LYS A 1033 -42.53 22.46 -72.22
N VAL A 1034 -41.59 23.08 -71.51
CA VAL A 1034 -41.79 24.40 -70.87
C VAL A 1034 -41.54 25.56 -71.86
N ILE A 1035 -40.72 25.35 -72.90
CA ILE A 1035 -40.28 26.43 -73.82
C ILE A 1035 -41.31 26.74 -74.93
N VAL A 1036 -42.33 25.90 -75.17
CA VAL A 1036 -43.12 25.96 -76.42
C VAL A 1036 -44.48 26.70 -76.32
N ASN A 1037 -44.89 27.25 -75.17
CA ASN A 1037 -46.22 27.89 -75.06
C ASN A 1037 -46.26 29.41 -74.81
N LEU A 1038 -45.16 30.13 -75.03
CA LEU A 1038 -45.16 31.60 -74.90
C LEU A 1038 -44.48 32.27 -76.10
N ILE A 1039 -45.25 32.53 -77.16
CA ILE A 1039 -44.82 33.38 -78.28
C ILE A 1039 -45.84 34.49 -78.47
N GLY A 1040 -45.40 35.73 -78.24
CA GLY A 1040 -46.20 36.92 -78.49
C GLY A 1040 -45.49 38.23 -78.12
N LYS A 1041 -44.49 38.63 -78.93
CA LYS A 1041 -43.87 39.97 -79.11
C LYS A 1041 -43.79 40.91 -77.90
N ALA A 1042 -42.56 41.26 -77.50
CA ALA A 1042 -42.27 42.53 -76.84
C ALA A 1042 -41.04 43.21 -77.45
N LEU A 1043 -41.17 44.53 -77.60
CA LEU A 1043 -40.27 45.46 -78.29
C LEU A 1043 -39.13 45.92 -77.39
N THR A 1044 -38.08 46.34 -78.08
CA THR A 1044 -36.82 46.93 -77.63
C THR A 1044 -36.93 48.02 -76.56
N ALA A 1045 -36.02 47.90 -75.59
CA ALA A 1045 -35.60 48.80 -74.50
C ALA A 1045 -36.02 50.28 -74.54
N PRO A 1046 -36.17 50.89 -73.36
CA PRO A 1046 -35.42 52.12 -73.10
C PRO A 1046 -34.84 52.18 -71.68
N PHE A 1047 -33.60 52.63 -71.52
CA PHE A 1047 -33.22 53.66 -70.54
C PHE A 1047 -31.80 54.15 -70.84
N SER A 1048 -31.73 55.29 -71.52
CA SER A 1048 -30.61 56.20 -71.42
C SER A 1048 -31.14 57.49 -70.79
N LEU A 1049 -30.33 58.08 -69.91
CA LEU A 1049 -30.42 59.44 -69.35
C LEU A 1049 -31.34 59.66 -68.13
N LEU A 1050 -30.81 59.42 -66.92
CA LEU A 1050 -31.15 60.19 -65.72
C LEU A 1050 -29.93 60.33 -64.79
N ALA A 1051 -28.99 61.19 -65.18
CA ALA A 1051 -27.92 61.71 -64.31
C ALA A 1051 -28.03 63.23 -64.27
N SER A 1052 -28.74 63.79 -63.27
CA SER A 1052 -28.65 65.21 -62.82
C SER A 1052 -29.72 65.60 -61.78
N ALA A 1053 -30.15 64.70 -60.89
CA ALA A 1053 -31.14 65.04 -59.84
C ALA A 1053 -30.63 64.89 -58.39
N PHE A 1054 -29.39 64.46 -58.17
CA PHE A 1054 -28.75 64.47 -56.86
C PHE A 1054 -27.82 65.70 -56.79
N GLY A 1055 -28.34 66.82 -56.33
CA GLY A 1055 -27.51 68.00 -56.05
C GLY A 1055 -26.53 67.73 -54.91
N GLY A 1056 -25.25 67.98 -55.15
CA GLY A 1056 -24.13 67.87 -54.19
C GLY A 1056 -23.19 66.70 -54.51
N ASP A 1057 -21.86 66.94 -54.47
CA ASP A 1057 -20.76 66.05 -54.91
C ASP A 1057 -21.04 64.54 -54.72
N GLY A 1058 -21.55 63.92 -55.78
CA GLY A 1058 -22.16 62.58 -55.79
C GLY A 1058 -21.21 61.39 -55.88
N ASN A 1059 -19.90 61.60 -55.70
CA ASN A 1059 -18.90 60.51 -55.76
C ASN A 1059 -18.62 59.84 -54.41
N GLU A 1060 -19.05 60.41 -53.28
CA GLU A 1060 -18.79 59.83 -51.94
C GLU A 1060 -19.89 58.89 -51.44
N LEU A 1061 -21.09 58.91 -52.03
CA LEU A 1061 -22.22 58.08 -51.60
C LEU A 1061 -22.46 56.82 -52.44
N SER A 1062 -21.76 56.67 -53.57
CA SER A 1062 -21.84 55.50 -54.46
C SER A 1062 -20.78 54.43 -54.15
N GLN A 1063 -19.80 54.74 -53.32
CA GLN A 1063 -18.72 53.82 -52.93
C GLN A 1063 -18.53 53.83 -51.43
N ILE A 1064 -18.49 52.64 -50.83
CA ILE A 1064 -18.22 52.45 -49.41
C ILE A 1064 -16.81 51.94 -49.26
N ALA A 1065 -15.92 52.77 -48.70
CA ALA A 1065 -14.52 52.43 -48.50
C ALA A 1065 -14.32 51.40 -47.38
N PHE A 1066 -13.37 50.49 -47.60
CA PHE A 1066 -12.91 49.50 -46.62
C PHE A 1066 -11.40 49.64 -46.39
N ALA A 1067 -10.92 49.19 -45.23
CA ALA A 1067 -9.49 49.00 -45.03
C ALA A 1067 -8.98 47.83 -45.92
N PRO A 1068 -7.76 47.92 -46.49
CA PRO A 1068 -7.16 46.84 -47.25
C PRO A 1068 -7.17 45.51 -46.49
N GLY A 1069 -7.62 44.43 -47.13
CA GLY A 1069 -7.72 43.10 -46.52
C GLY A 1069 -8.81 42.90 -45.47
N SER A 1070 -9.66 43.91 -45.19
CA SER A 1070 -10.74 43.83 -44.20
C SER A 1070 -12.13 44.09 -44.81
N ALA A 1071 -13.15 43.42 -44.26
CA ALA A 1071 -14.56 43.64 -44.54
C ALA A 1071 -15.30 44.32 -43.37
N GLN A 1072 -14.59 44.83 -42.37
CA GLN A 1072 -15.21 45.57 -41.25
C GLN A 1072 -15.59 46.99 -41.67
N LEU A 1073 -16.84 47.37 -41.43
CA LEU A 1073 -17.34 48.73 -41.63
C LEU A 1073 -16.78 49.68 -40.56
N GLN A 1074 -15.92 50.61 -40.99
CA GLN A 1074 -15.40 51.68 -40.14
C GLN A 1074 -16.50 52.71 -39.79
N PRO A 1075 -16.35 53.48 -38.70
CA PRO A 1075 -17.36 54.46 -38.28
C PRO A 1075 -17.78 55.45 -39.38
N GLN A 1076 -16.83 55.87 -40.23
CA GLN A 1076 -17.11 56.77 -41.36
C GLN A 1076 -18.00 56.10 -42.43
N ALA A 1077 -17.74 54.84 -42.78
CA ALA A 1077 -18.56 54.05 -43.70
C ALA A 1077 -19.98 53.83 -43.16
N ARG A 1078 -20.14 53.57 -41.86
CA ARG A 1078 -21.45 53.43 -41.20
C ARG A 1078 -22.29 54.71 -41.30
N SER A 1079 -21.67 55.87 -41.05
CA SER A 1079 -22.35 57.17 -41.16
C SER A 1079 -22.81 57.47 -42.60
N ALA A 1080 -21.99 57.12 -43.61
CA ALA A 1080 -22.39 57.23 -45.02
C ALA A 1080 -23.58 56.31 -45.34
N LEU A 1081 -23.55 55.07 -44.86
CA LEU A 1081 -24.64 54.10 -45.04
C LEU A 1081 -25.93 54.51 -44.35
N ASP A 1082 -25.90 55.17 -43.19
CA ASP A 1082 -27.11 55.69 -42.53
C ASP A 1082 -27.82 56.75 -43.40
N LYS A 1083 -27.05 57.61 -44.09
CA LYS A 1083 -27.60 58.58 -45.07
C LYS A 1083 -28.21 57.89 -46.29
N VAL A 1084 -27.54 56.87 -46.81
CA VAL A 1084 -28.06 56.04 -47.92
C VAL A 1084 -29.36 55.34 -47.50
N ALA A 1085 -29.42 54.80 -46.27
CA ALA A 1085 -30.62 54.16 -45.75
C ALA A 1085 -31.79 55.15 -45.65
N GLN A 1086 -31.56 56.34 -45.11
CA GLN A 1086 -32.57 57.40 -45.02
C GLN A 1086 -33.10 57.83 -46.41
N ALA A 1087 -32.21 57.95 -47.41
CA ALA A 1087 -32.58 58.29 -48.78
C ALA A 1087 -33.43 57.19 -49.45
N LEU A 1088 -33.08 55.91 -49.25
CA LEU A 1088 -33.83 54.77 -49.78
C LEU A 1088 -35.21 54.63 -49.12
N THR A 1089 -35.35 54.97 -47.84
CA THR A 1089 -36.65 54.99 -47.14
C THR A 1089 -37.61 56.03 -47.72
N GLN A 1090 -37.11 57.21 -48.10
CA GLN A 1090 -37.92 58.28 -48.70
C GLN A 1090 -38.33 58.01 -50.16
N ARG A 1091 -37.68 57.07 -50.84
CA ARG A 1091 -37.87 56.80 -52.29
C ARG A 1091 -38.20 55.33 -52.54
N PRO A 1092 -39.44 54.87 -52.30
CA PRO A 1092 -39.80 53.45 -52.32
C PRO A 1092 -39.61 52.75 -53.67
N ALA A 1093 -39.57 53.49 -54.79
CA ALA A 1093 -39.34 52.92 -56.13
C ALA A 1093 -37.88 52.56 -56.45
N LEU A 1094 -36.91 53.01 -55.63
CA LEU A 1094 -35.48 52.74 -55.87
C LEU A 1094 -35.08 51.38 -55.30
N ARG A 1095 -34.32 50.61 -56.09
CA ARG A 1095 -33.62 49.39 -55.67
C ARG A 1095 -32.12 49.65 -55.59
N MET A 1096 -31.45 49.00 -54.66
CA MET A 1096 -30.00 49.11 -54.45
C MET A 1096 -29.35 47.76 -54.70
N THR A 1097 -28.35 47.72 -55.58
CA THR A 1097 -27.48 46.56 -55.77
C THR A 1097 -26.10 46.88 -55.18
N VAL A 1098 -25.65 46.05 -54.25
CA VAL A 1098 -24.34 46.20 -53.60
C VAL A 1098 -23.35 45.23 -54.24
N VAL A 1099 -22.26 45.75 -54.79
CA VAL A 1099 -21.19 44.94 -55.38
C VAL A 1099 -19.91 45.14 -54.59
N GLY A 1100 -19.50 44.11 -53.85
CA GLY A 1100 -18.21 44.13 -53.19
C GLY A 1100 -17.06 43.91 -54.18
N THR A 1101 -15.93 44.58 -53.93
CA THR A 1101 -14.71 44.44 -54.74
C THR A 1101 -13.52 44.06 -53.87
N ALA A 1102 -12.60 43.30 -54.44
CA ALA A 1102 -11.29 43.01 -53.86
C ALA A 1102 -10.27 42.81 -54.97
N ASN A 1103 -8.99 43.07 -54.72
CA ASN A 1103 -7.93 42.82 -55.69
C ASN A 1103 -6.82 42.00 -55.06
N LEU A 1104 -6.40 40.93 -55.75
CA LEU A 1104 -5.40 40.01 -55.25
C LEU A 1104 -4.04 40.67 -55.05
N GLU A 1105 -3.51 41.36 -56.06
CA GLU A 1105 -2.16 41.95 -55.97
C GLU A 1105 -2.07 43.10 -54.97
N ALA A 1106 -3.03 44.02 -55.00
CA ALA A 1106 -3.08 45.21 -54.16
C ALA A 1106 -3.36 44.89 -52.69
N GLU A 1107 -4.13 43.83 -52.39
CA GLU A 1107 -4.56 43.53 -51.02
C GLU A 1107 -3.89 42.30 -50.40
N ARG A 1108 -3.12 41.50 -51.14
CA ARG A 1108 -2.51 40.24 -50.65
C ARG A 1108 -1.79 40.41 -49.31
N GLU A 1109 -0.86 41.36 -49.22
CA GLU A 1109 -0.07 41.56 -47.99
C GLU A 1109 -0.91 42.10 -46.83
N ALA A 1110 -1.86 43.01 -47.11
CA ALA A 1110 -2.76 43.52 -46.08
C ALA A 1110 -3.70 42.42 -45.56
N PHE A 1111 -4.23 41.58 -46.46
CA PHE A 1111 -5.07 40.44 -46.11
C PHE A 1111 -4.31 39.41 -45.25
N LYS A 1112 -3.06 39.09 -45.59
CA LYS A 1112 -2.21 38.23 -44.76
C LYS A 1112 -2.02 38.79 -43.35
N ARG A 1113 -1.79 40.11 -43.22
CA ARG A 1113 -1.65 40.77 -41.91
C ARG A 1113 -2.94 40.77 -41.09
N VAL A 1114 -4.07 41.10 -41.71
CA VAL A 1114 -5.39 41.02 -41.06
C VAL A 1114 -5.69 39.59 -40.61
N ARG A 1115 -5.37 38.60 -41.46
CA ARG A 1115 -5.52 37.17 -41.14
C ARG A 1115 -4.60 36.72 -40.01
N LEU A 1116 -3.34 37.16 -39.99
CA LEU A 1116 -2.42 36.92 -38.87
C LEU A 1116 -2.94 37.52 -37.57
N GLN A 1117 -3.46 38.75 -37.61
CA GLN A 1117 -4.04 39.39 -36.43
C GLN A 1117 -5.27 38.63 -35.92
N ALA A 1118 -6.11 38.14 -36.83
CA ALA A 1118 -7.23 37.26 -36.47
C ALA A 1118 -6.77 35.95 -35.82
N LEU A 1119 -5.66 35.36 -36.30
CA LEU A 1119 -5.04 34.17 -35.70
C LEU A 1119 -4.48 34.44 -34.30
N LEU A 1120 -3.81 35.58 -34.10
CA LEU A 1120 -3.30 35.97 -32.78
C LEU A 1120 -4.44 36.23 -31.79
N GLN A 1121 -5.54 36.86 -32.23
CA GLN A 1121 -6.74 37.00 -31.42
C GLN A 1121 -7.41 35.66 -31.11
N ALA A 1122 -7.40 34.72 -32.05
CA ALA A 1122 -7.88 33.36 -31.80
C ALA A 1122 -7.01 32.66 -30.75
N GLU A 1123 -5.69 32.84 -30.78
CA GLU A 1123 -4.77 32.30 -29.77
C GLU A 1123 -4.99 32.96 -28.40
N LYS A 1124 -5.26 34.28 -28.34
CA LYS A 1124 -5.68 34.98 -27.11
C LYS A 1124 -6.94 34.35 -26.51
N ARG A 1125 -8.00 34.18 -27.32
CA ARG A 1125 -9.24 33.52 -26.87
C ARG A 1125 -8.96 32.09 -26.40
N ARG A 1126 -8.06 31.37 -27.07
CA ARG A 1126 -7.65 30.02 -26.70
C ARG A 1126 -6.92 29.97 -25.36
N ALA A 1127 -6.02 30.91 -25.10
CA ALA A 1127 -5.31 31.04 -23.82
C ALA A 1127 -6.28 31.40 -22.68
N GLN A 1128 -7.24 32.29 -22.91
CA GLN A 1128 -8.30 32.62 -21.94
C GLN A 1128 -9.17 31.40 -21.62
N VAL A 1129 -9.56 30.62 -22.62
CA VAL A 1129 -10.31 29.37 -22.44
C VAL A 1129 -9.47 28.28 -21.75
N ALA A 1130 -8.16 28.22 -22.01
CA ALA A 1130 -7.24 27.33 -21.30
C ALA A 1130 -7.11 27.70 -19.82
N ALA A 1131 -7.14 29.00 -19.50
CA ALA A 1131 -7.14 29.56 -18.15
C ALA A 1131 -8.52 29.54 -17.45
N GLY A 1132 -9.57 29.04 -18.11
CA GLY A 1132 -10.93 28.96 -17.53
C GLY A 1132 -11.70 30.28 -17.48
N GLN A 1133 -11.28 31.29 -18.25
CA GLN A 1133 -11.99 32.58 -18.40
C GLN A 1133 -12.99 32.50 -19.56
N ALA A 1134 -14.17 33.12 -19.39
CA ALA A 1134 -15.18 33.20 -20.45
C ALA A 1134 -14.61 33.99 -21.65
N PRO A 1135 -14.80 33.51 -22.89
CA PRO A 1135 -14.34 34.24 -24.07
C PRO A 1135 -15.12 35.56 -24.17
N ALA A 1136 -14.39 36.68 -24.23
CA ALA A 1136 -14.99 38.00 -24.42
C ALA A 1136 -15.76 38.05 -25.76
N ALA A 1137 -16.91 38.73 -25.76
CA ALA A 1137 -17.70 38.96 -26.96
C ALA A 1137 -16.87 39.66 -28.05
N ALA A 1138 -17.22 39.44 -29.32
CA ALA A 1138 -16.47 39.94 -30.48
C ALA A 1138 -16.25 41.46 -30.47
N ASP A 1139 -17.10 42.22 -29.78
CA ASP A 1139 -17.04 43.68 -29.71
C ASP A 1139 -16.06 44.25 -28.67
N ASP A 1140 -15.60 43.45 -27.69
CA ASP A 1140 -14.63 43.87 -26.66
C ASP A 1140 -13.15 43.67 -27.07
N ALA A 1141 -12.90 43.23 -28.31
CA ALA A 1141 -11.59 42.78 -28.78
C ALA A 1141 -10.58 43.90 -29.14
N THR A 1142 -10.90 45.17 -28.89
CA THR A 1142 -10.07 46.33 -29.29
C THR A 1142 -9.24 46.96 -28.17
N ALA A 1143 -9.18 46.36 -26.97
CA ALA A 1143 -8.29 46.83 -25.91
C ALA A 1143 -6.81 46.65 -26.29
N ASP A 1144 -6.01 47.72 -26.12
CA ASP A 1144 -4.57 47.80 -26.46
C ASP A 1144 -3.78 46.56 -26.00
N GLU A 1145 -3.29 45.78 -26.95
CA GLU A 1145 -2.44 44.62 -26.73
C GLU A 1145 -1.02 45.08 -26.36
N THR A 1146 -0.47 44.62 -25.23
CA THR A 1146 0.91 44.96 -24.86
C THR A 1146 1.91 44.23 -25.78
N ALA A 1147 3.05 44.87 -26.07
CA ALA A 1147 4.05 44.30 -26.98
C ALA A 1147 4.56 42.91 -26.53
N THR A 1148 4.65 42.69 -25.21
CA THR A 1148 5.08 41.43 -24.60
C THR A 1148 4.06 40.31 -24.80
N GLU A 1149 2.75 40.61 -24.65
CA GLU A 1149 1.68 39.63 -24.90
C GLU A 1149 1.65 39.19 -26.36
N ARG A 1150 1.89 40.12 -27.30
CA ARG A 1150 1.93 39.81 -28.73
C ARG A 1150 3.10 38.88 -29.08
N GLU A 1151 4.28 39.14 -28.51
CA GLU A 1151 5.48 38.33 -28.72
C GLU A 1151 5.30 36.90 -28.22
N GLU A 1152 4.68 36.71 -27.05
CA GLU A 1152 4.39 35.39 -26.51
C GLU A 1152 3.39 34.62 -27.38
N ARG A 1153 2.32 35.29 -27.83
CA ARG A 1153 1.32 34.69 -28.75
C ARG A 1153 1.92 34.33 -30.10
N LEU A 1154 2.81 35.15 -30.65
CA LEU A 1154 3.53 34.85 -31.89
C LEU A 1154 4.41 33.61 -31.74
N ARG A 1155 5.14 33.46 -30.62
CA ARG A 1155 5.92 32.24 -30.33
C ARG A 1155 5.03 31.00 -30.25
N GLN A 1156 3.91 31.09 -29.55
CA GLN A 1156 2.96 29.98 -29.39
C GLN A 1156 2.33 29.58 -30.72
N LEU A 1157 1.91 30.55 -31.53
CA LEU A 1157 1.37 30.33 -32.87
C LEU A 1157 2.42 29.69 -33.80
N PHE A 1158 3.66 30.20 -33.78
CA PHE A 1158 4.75 29.67 -34.60
C PHE A 1158 5.15 28.25 -34.19
N ALA A 1159 5.23 27.95 -32.90
CA ALA A 1159 5.57 26.60 -32.41
C ALA A 1159 4.52 25.54 -32.83
N ARG A 1160 3.27 25.95 -33.05
CA ARG A 1160 2.18 25.09 -33.51
C ARG A 1160 2.06 24.99 -35.03
N SER A 1161 2.49 26.02 -35.74
CA SER A 1161 2.61 25.93 -37.18
C SER A 1161 3.75 24.95 -37.48
N GLU A 1162 3.50 23.86 -38.19
CA GLU A 1162 4.52 22.84 -38.56
C GLU A 1162 5.56 23.38 -39.57
N ILE A 1163 5.87 24.67 -39.49
CA ILE A 1163 6.81 25.38 -40.33
C ILE A 1163 8.22 24.96 -39.91
N ALA A 1164 8.93 24.31 -40.82
CA ALA A 1164 10.30 23.89 -40.59
C ALA A 1164 11.18 25.08 -40.22
N ARG A 1165 11.86 25.00 -39.06
CA ARG A 1165 12.78 26.05 -38.62
C ARG A 1165 13.99 26.08 -39.56
N PRO A 1166 14.37 27.25 -40.09
CA PRO A 1166 15.62 27.40 -40.83
C PRO A 1166 16.79 26.91 -39.97
N ARG A 1167 17.64 26.05 -40.54
CA ARG A 1167 18.85 25.58 -39.86
C ARG A 1167 20.00 26.55 -40.10
N ASP A 1168 20.83 26.74 -39.10
CA ASP A 1168 22.09 27.47 -39.22
C ASP A 1168 23.11 26.66 -40.06
N LEU A 1169 24.26 27.29 -40.37
CA LEU A 1169 25.34 26.67 -41.13
C LEU A 1169 25.95 25.43 -40.43
N ALA A 1170 25.62 25.18 -39.16
CA ALA A 1170 26.03 24.01 -38.38
C ALA A 1170 24.94 22.92 -38.31
N GLY A 1171 23.83 23.09 -39.03
CA GLY A 1171 22.73 22.13 -39.09
C GLY A 1171 21.80 22.14 -37.86
N LYS A 1172 21.94 23.10 -36.94
CA LYS A 1172 21.04 23.29 -35.80
C LYS A 1172 19.92 24.26 -36.14
N PRO A 1173 18.70 24.12 -35.56
CA PRO A 1173 17.63 25.09 -35.75
C PRO A 1173 18.06 26.46 -35.24
N ARG A 1174 18.04 27.50 -36.09
CA ARG A 1174 18.39 28.87 -35.73
C ARG A 1174 17.37 29.42 -34.72
N GLU A 1175 17.83 30.18 -33.72
CA GLU A 1175 16.93 30.96 -32.86
C GLU A 1175 16.29 32.09 -33.68
N LEU A 1176 14.96 32.09 -33.74
CA LEU A 1176 14.18 33.03 -34.56
C LEU A 1176 13.76 34.23 -33.71
N SER A 1177 13.95 35.45 -34.24
CA SER A 1177 13.39 36.66 -33.66
C SER A 1177 11.87 36.71 -33.86
N THR A 1178 11.18 37.59 -33.13
CA THR A 1178 9.73 37.82 -33.32
C THR A 1178 9.38 38.24 -34.75
N ALA A 1179 10.21 39.09 -35.34
CA ALA A 1179 10.09 39.51 -36.73
C ALA A 1179 10.27 38.33 -37.71
N ASP A 1180 11.22 37.41 -37.45
CA ASP A 1180 11.43 36.24 -38.30
C ASP A 1180 10.25 35.25 -38.21
N MET A 1181 9.69 35.05 -37.02
CA MET A 1181 8.51 34.21 -36.83
C MET A 1181 7.28 34.78 -37.55
N GLU A 1182 7.04 36.09 -37.42
CA GLU A 1182 5.96 36.78 -38.13
C GLU A 1182 6.14 36.70 -39.65
N ALA A 1183 7.37 36.92 -40.15
CA ALA A 1183 7.67 36.81 -41.57
C ALA A 1183 7.44 35.39 -42.12
N LEU A 1184 7.87 34.35 -41.40
CA LEU A 1184 7.65 32.96 -41.80
C LEU A 1184 6.16 32.58 -41.78
N LEU A 1185 5.40 33.06 -40.79
CA LEU A 1185 3.95 32.87 -40.75
C LEU A 1185 3.26 33.54 -41.94
N LEU A 1186 3.61 34.78 -42.27
CA LEU A 1186 3.06 35.50 -43.42
C LEU A 1186 3.48 34.88 -44.78
N ALA A 1187 4.70 34.35 -44.86
CA ALA A 1187 5.21 33.69 -46.06
C ALA A 1187 4.45 32.40 -46.39
N ASN A 1188 4.11 31.60 -45.36
CA ASN A 1188 3.36 30.35 -45.51
C ASN A 1188 1.83 30.53 -45.61
N MET A 1189 1.31 31.75 -45.52
CA MET A 1189 -0.11 32.01 -45.79
C MET A 1189 -0.37 32.05 -47.30
N THR A 1190 -1.14 31.08 -47.80
CA THR A 1190 -1.65 31.09 -49.17
C THR A 1190 -2.82 32.07 -49.28
N VAL A 1191 -2.78 32.91 -50.32
CA VAL A 1191 -3.84 33.85 -50.68
C VAL A 1191 -4.01 33.76 -52.18
N ASP A 1192 -5.16 33.23 -52.58
CA ASP A 1192 -5.58 32.99 -53.96
C ASP A 1192 -6.74 33.91 -54.33
N GLU A 1193 -7.20 33.81 -55.58
CA GLU A 1193 -8.37 34.55 -56.04
C GLU A 1193 -9.64 34.20 -55.26
N GLU A 1194 -9.77 32.96 -54.76
CA GLU A 1194 -10.92 32.53 -53.96
C GLU A 1194 -10.99 33.33 -52.65
N SER A 1195 -9.86 33.49 -51.96
CA SER A 1195 -9.74 34.36 -50.79
C SER A 1195 -10.20 35.80 -51.06
N MET A 1196 -9.94 36.31 -52.27
CA MET A 1196 -10.37 37.64 -52.67
C MET A 1196 -11.85 37.70 -53.04
N ARG A 1197 -12.39 36.68 -53.71
CA ARG A 1197 -13.83 36.59 -54.01
C ARG A 1197 -14.65 36.56 -52.71
N ASP A 1198 -14.19 35.80 -51.70
CA ASP A 1198 -14.82 35.77 -50.37
C ASP A 1198 -14.71 37.12 -49.65
N LEU A 1199 -13.53 37.78 -49.67
CA LEU A 1199 -13.37 39.11 -49.11
C LEU A 1199 -14.32 40.13 -49.77
N ALA A 1200 -14.40 40.13 -51.10
CA ALA A 1200 -15.31 40.97 -51.86
C ALA A 1200 -16.77 40.67 -51.46
N LEU A 1201 -17.15 39.39 -51.35
CA LEU A 1201 -18.50 38.99 -50.96
C LEU A 1201 -18.85 39.52 -49.58
N ARG A 1202 -17.97 39.29 -48.59
CA ARG A 1202 -18.15 39.76 -47.21
C ARG A 1202 -18.30 41.28 -47.12
N ARG A 1203 -17.61 42.05 -47.95
CA ARG A 1203 -17.79 43.52 -48.02
C ARG A 1203 -19.18 43.89 -48.53
N GLY A 1204 -19.64 43.24 -49.59
CA GLY A 1204 -20.98 43.46 -50.13
C GLY A 1204 -22.07 43.07 -49.12
N VAL A 1205 -21.92 41.92 -48.47
CA VAL A 1205 -22.81 41.44 -47.40
C VAL A 1205 -22.81 42.40 -46.22
N ALA A 1206 -21.64 42.82 -45.71
CA ALA A 1206 -21.55 43.75 -44.58
C ALA A 1206 -22.30 45.06 -44.83
N VAL A 1207 -22.20 45.61 -46.04
CA VAL A 1207 -22.95 46.80 -46.45
C VAL A 1207 -24.45 46.52 -46.51
N LYS A 1208 -24.86 45.43 -47.17
CA LYS A 1208 -26.27 45.04 -47.28
C LYS A 1208 -26.90 44.80 -45.91
N ASP A 1209 -26.25 44.03 -45.04
CA ASP A 1209 -26.73 43.68 -43.71
C ASP A 1209 -26.86 44.92 -42.82
N TYR A 1210 -25.90 45.83 -42.91
CA TYR A 1210 -26.00 47.11 -42.21
C TYR A 1210 -27.22 47.91 -42.69
N LEU A 1211 -27.45 48.01 -44.00
CA LEU A 1211 -28.63 48.66 -44.57
C LEU A 1211 -29.94 47.96 -44.16
N ALA A 1212 -29.96 46.64 -44.13
CA ALA A 1212 -31.11 45.84 -43.69
C ALA A 1212 -31.41 46.06 -42.20
N SER A 1213 -30.37 46.19 -41.35
CA SER A 1213 -30.52 46.50 -39.91
C SER A 1213 -31.21 47.85 -39.64
N ARG A 1214 -31.26 48.74 -40.65
CA ARG A 1214 -31.99 50.03 -40.62
C ARG A 1214 -33.43 49.92 -41.15
N GLN A 1215 -34.01 48.72 -41.15
CA GLN A 1215 -35.41 48.44 -41.51
C GLN A 1215 -35.76 48.72 -42.98
N LEU A 1216 -34.79 48.67 -43.90
CA LEU A 1216 -35.08 48.72 -45.33
C LEU A 1216 -35.69 47.40 -45.83
N PRO A 1217 -36.71 47.43 -46.73
CA PRO A 1217 -37.30 46.21 -47.28
C PRO A 1217 -36.26 45.39 -48.06
N LEU A 1218 -36.07 44.12 -47.68
CA LEU A 1218 -35.08 43.23 -48.28
C LEU A 1218 -35.30 43.04 -49.79
N GLU A 1219 -36.54 43.03 -50.28
CA GLU A 1219 -36.90 42.98 -51.71
C GLU A 1219 -36.28 44.11 -52.56
N ARG A 1220 -35.84 45.20 -51.94
CA ARG A 1220 -35.23 46.36 -52.61
C ARG A 1220 -33.70 46.37 -52.54
N LEU A 1221 -33.11 45.48 -51.75
CA LEU A 1221 -31.67 45.32 -51.59
C LEU A 1221 -31.23 44.04 -52.29
N PHE A 1222 -30.32 44.17 -53.26
CA PHE A 1222 -29.74 43.06 -54.00
C PHE A 1222 -28.24 43.01 -53.70
N LEU A 1223 -27.71 41.81 -53.58
CA LEU A 1223 -26.28 41.60 -53.70
C LEU A 1223 -25.95 41.39 -55.18
N GLY A 1224 -24.89 41.99 -55.68
CA GLY A 1224 -24.39 41.74 -57.03
C GLY A 1224 -23.17 40.81 -57.02
N ALA A 1225 -22.83 40.26 -58.19
CA ALA A 1225 -21.63 39.45 -58.37
C ALA A 1225 -20.38 40.22 -57.92
N THR A 1226 -19.56 39.55 -57.12
CA THR A 1226 -18.29 40.11 -56.65
C THR A 1226 -17.35 40.35 -57.83
N ARG A 1227 -16.63 41.46 -57.79
CA ARG A 1227 -15.65 41.81 -58.82
C ARG A 1227 -14.24 41.76 -58.27
N LEU A 1228 -13.36 41.17 -59.08
CA LEU A 1228 -11.91 41.21 -58.90
C LEU A 1228 -11.29 42.10 -60.00
N PRO A 1229 -11.43 43.44 -59.91
CA PRO A 1229 -10.89 44.32 -60.93
C PRO A 1229 -9.36 44.31 -60.92
N ASP A 1230 -8.73 44.54 -62.07
CA ASP A 1230 -7.29 44.78 -62.16
C ASP A 1230 -6.90 46.06 -61.40
N ALA A 1231 -5.72 46.06 -60.77
CA ALA A 1231 -5.28 47.16 -59.93
C ALA A 1231 -4.69 48.31 -60.77
N ASP A 1232 -5.51 49.27 -61.17
CA ASP A 1232 -5.02 50.56 -61.67
C ASP A 1232 -4.50 51.45 -60.51
N ALA A 1233 -3.64 52.42 -60.80
CA ALA A 1233 -2.97 53.28 -59.81
C ALA A 1233 -3.90 54.11 -58.89
N ALA A 1234 -5.21 54.14 -59.15
CA ALA A 1234 -6.22 54.86 -58.38
C ALA A 1234 -7.26 53.95 -57.68
N TRP A 1235 -7.11 52.62 -57.75
CA TRP A 1235 -8.06 51.69 -57.14
C TRP A 1235 -7.87 51.58 -55.62
N SER A 1236 -8.97 51.57 -54.87
CA SER A 1236 -8.99 51.41 -53.41
C SER A 1236 -10.05 50.39 -52.99
N PRO A 1237 -9.85 49.66 -51.88
CA PRO A 1237 -10.81 48.64 -51.42
C PRO A 1237 -12.19 49.26 -51.13
N ARG A 1238 -13.22 48.77 -51.83
CA ARG A 1238 -14.56 49.36 -51.75
C ARG A 1238 -15.68 48.36 -52.02
N ALA A 1239 -16.89 48.71 -51.59
CA ALA A 1239 -18.12 48.18 -52.16
C ALA A 1239 -18.83 49.28 -52.97
N GLU A 1240 -19.34 48.94 -54.14
CA GLU A 1240 -20.03 49.86 -55.04
C GLU A 1240 -21.54 49.72 -54.85
N LEU A 1241 -22.24 50.86 -54.80
CA LEU A 1241 -23.67 50.99 -54.59
C LEU A 1241 -24.34 51.43 -55.90
N ASN A 1242 -25.02 50.49 -56.57
CA ASN A 1242 -25.68 50.73 -57.84
C ASN A 1242 -27.19 50.90 -57.62
N LEU A 1243 -27.71 52.08 -57.96
CA LEU A 1243 -29.14 52.37 -57.90
C LEU A 1243 -29.82 51.99 -59.23
N GLY A 1244 -30.96 51.31 -59.14
CA GLY A 1244 -31.77 50.94 -60.30
C GLY A 1244 -33.27 51.22 -60.09
N THR A 1245 -33.98 51.45 -61.19
CA THR A 1245 -35.45 51.55 -61.25
C THR A 1245 -35.99 50.57 -62.28
N ASN A 1246 -36.82 49.63 -61.81
CA ASN A 1246 -37.47 48.53 -62.53
C ASN A 1246 -36.57 47.56 -63.30
#